data_AF-A0A1X7UYP5-F1
#
_entry.id   AF-A0A1X7UYP5-F1
#
_cell.length_a   1.000
_cell.length_b   1.000
_cell.length_c   1.000
_cell.angle_alpha   90.00
_cell.angle_beta   90.00
_cell.angle_gamma   90.00
#
_symmetry.space_group_name_H-M   'P 1'
#
loop_
_entity.id
_entity.type
_entity.pdbx_description
1 polymer ?
#
loop_
_entity_poly.entity_id
_entity_poly.type
_entity_poly.pdbx_seq_one_letter_code
_entity_poly.pdbx_strand_id
1 'polypeptide(L)'
;MCLLLLAVFLLSISSSDVSSHQEYIKVLYVSDNCSSVAHTPCDALSVYAQNISQFNNAIFYFIGTSNINSSITIDSVDNIALHGMLEVDNVPIVKCRNHKSEFSIKHSSHVSLSNVSFHNCYTRLYYSQNITITGSSFKASPDDYGVHVIFSNAFDVNLFSSSFTNIIVQFLYNPPKETCHHKLHHYSLMLVNVSLFGRMIEINLKYSTSYNLSIIIDHVNISKRIDYSRNGSIYFILHASLFNAVVTHSSFYDSTSAIGLRIETMRYTNVTCDIDGVRLVSTLLIEDSQSFGNEWGVVIKGGYTRFNSALNIVIKLSAIFDNLNGGLHIDGSFLASTISIIDTKLAGNMINNILNCHSIFLSNVTIANSLSTGLILIGSIVTVYNSLVFRNNTGVTGGGLQMNATSYLVFSPEASIKFIDNYASYRGGGIYYDTLIATCPFQSLQFNSESPVSFTFWNNTAKVAGDDMYGIITSRSDCNVLLNITNPIIKTSGIPDKLCYCNFKNDVQYHNCFYNIPEQNIFPGQSLKFNVALFGLEYNAEQSSVTDGTVYVFIDGVLVNHTYITSNCSLIKYSPKQPNYTRYQIRLSSDKKYEYYRFVQSYFTIHECPIGFNVSNSQGICTCSQSVSRENVTCDINTLNITHNGLLWIGTYHTSTPFNANATNPNACIINEDCLLYCSPNPVTFKLNDTDAQCVDNRGRLMCGSCRGEYSLLLGSNKCGQCHDDYMMIAWVSLFAVMGVMLVLLLIALNLTVSVGTLNGLLFYANIVKLYEPVFIRERTIPVLSQVISWINLDFGFEICFYKGMDSYVKQLLQFAFPFYLWIIIIVIIQVCRRYGKISRLMGSHAVPVLSTLFLLSYTKLVRTIVIVLHKREVTVQCTSKSIVLNLWYEDPNVEYAKGKHAGLFGIALFVSIIFILPYTLFLLFSPLLEKYLSNYRIFRKLWSRFKPIIDAYSGPMKDEYRFWPGLLLVARLPILLSVTLVDSFIRSHFFLLSMLQTVLVIVLSLGHCFSGVYKKRINNIIEVWFLFNLCIMIGLSVAFKNHSESVNKIWYSICLSIFTASFVSIIVYHFYLQLSHMKWYSALLRKATRTIDDQELLLDSMHKTVDEQMKEIIPSSSDVMRDSCESVVDLY
;
A
#
# COMPACT_ATOMS: atom_id res chain seq x y z
N MET A 1 -61.65 10.68 11.91
CA MET A 1 -62.99 10.53 11.30
C MET A 1 -63.23 9.17 10.61
N CYS A 2 -62.29 8.20 10.63
CA CYS A 2 -62.54 6.82 10.15
C CYS A 2 -62.84 5.81 11.26
N LEU A 3 -63.06 6.27 12.50
CA LEU A 3 -63.33 5.43 13.67
C LEU A 3 -64.83 5.15 13.89
N LEU A 4 -65.71 5.45 12.91
CA LEU A 4 -67.18 5.35 13.10
C LEU A 4 -67.93 4.48 12.06
N LEU A 5 -67.33 4.14 10.91
CA LEU A 5 -68.02 3.33 9.88
C LEU A 5 -67.73 1.83 9.99
N LEU A 6 -66.96 1.43 11.01
CA LEU A 6 -66.72 0.02 11.37
C LEU A 6 -67.92 -0.62 12.10
N ALA A 7 -68.87 0.19 12.58
CA ALA A 7 -69.98 -0.27 13.42
C ALA A 7 -71.25 -0.68 12.63
N VAL A 8 -71.32 -0.47 11.30
CA VAL A 8 -72.55 -0.67 10.52
C VAL A 8 -72.50 -1.88 9.58
N PHE A 9 -71.32 -2.36 9.16
CA PHE A 9 -71.25 -3.50 8.23
C PHE A 9 -71.35 -4.89 8.90
N LEU A 10 -71.31 -4.93 10.23
CA LEU A 10 -71.50 -6.14 11.04
C LEU A 10 -72.97 -6.65 11.05
N LEU A 11 -73.86 -6.16 10.18
CA LEU A 11 -75.30 -6.44 10.23
C LEU A 11 -75.97 -6.93 8.93
N SER A 12 -75.25 -7.35 7.89
CA SER A 12 -75.91 -7.88 6.67
C SER A 12 -75.35 -9.17 6.09
N ILE A 13 -74.44 -9.87 6.77
CA ILE A 13 -74.04 -11.22 6.37
C ILE A 13 -74.87 -12.22 7.18
N SER A 14 -76.17 -12.27 6.92
CA SER A 14 -77.01 -13.36 7.38
C SER A 14 -78.12 -13.60 6.36
N SER A 15 -77.89 -14.50 5.42
CA SER A 15 -78.89 -15.52 5.11
C SER A 15 -78.40 -16.47 4.04
N SER A 16 -78.75 -17.73 4.27
CA SER A 16 -78.93 -18.82 3.31
C SER A 16 -77.69 -19.55 2.81
N ASP A 17 -77.23 -20.46 3.68
CA ASP A 17 -77.15 -21.88 3.29
C ASP A 17 -78.49 -22.36 2.70
N VAL A 18 -78.43 -23.06 1.56
CA VAL A 18 -79.41 -24.08 1.15
C VAL A 18 -78.67 -25.31 0.62
N SER A 19 -79.10 -26.45 1.14
CA SER A 19 -78.60 -27.83 1.12
C SER A 19 -78.91 -28.69 -0.12
N SER A 20 -78.05 -29.69 -0.44
CA SER A 20 -78.42 -31.03 -0.98
C SER A 20 -77.19 -31.96 -1.19
N HIS A 21 -77.16 -33.18 -0.63
CA HIS A 21 -75.97 -34.10 -0.61
C HIS A 21 -75.47 -34.62 -1.97
N GLN A 22 -74.70 -33.79 -2.69
CA GLN A 22 -73.71 -34.21 -3.69
C GLN A 22 -72.63 -35.09 -3.03
N GLU A 23 -71.80 -35.83 -3.80
CA GLU A 23 -70.53 -36.41 -3.29
C GLU A 23 -69.73 -35.26 -2.67
N TYR A 24 -70.01 -34.99 -1.40
CA TYR A 24 -69.60 -33.75 -0.78
C TYR A 24 -68.12 -33.93 -0.55
N ILE A 25 -67.34 -33.20 -1.33
CA ILE A 25 -65.96 -32.93 -1.01
C ILE A 25 -65.97 -32.50 0.46
N LYS A 26 -65.38 -33.32 1.33
CA LYS A 26 -65.40 -33.06 2.77
C LYS A 26 -64.61 -31.77 3.00
N VAL A 27 -65.30 -30.71 3.37
CA VAL A 27 -64.68 -29.42 3.71
C VAL A 27 -64.34 -29.44 5.19
N LEU A 28 -63.05 -29.38 5.51
CA LEU A 28 -62.50 -29.45 6.85
C LEU A 28 -61.66 -28.21 7.13
N TYR A 29 -61.75 -27.64 8.33
CA TYR A 29 -60.98 -26.44 8.69
C TYR A 29 -59.83 -26.80 9.63
N VAL A 30 -58.65 -26.24 9.37
CA VAL A 30 -57.40 -26.56 10.08
C VAL A 30 -56.90 -25.33 10.83
N SER A 31 -56.90 -25.41 12.17
CA SER A 31 -56.35 -24.38 13.06
C SER A 31 -55.92 -25.00 14.40
N ASP A 32 -54.85 -24.47 15.01
CA ASP A 32 -54.45 -24.86 16.37
C ASP A 32 -55.42 -24.31 17.43
N ASN A 33 -56.12 -23.21 17.11
CA ASN A 33 -57.08 -22.57 17.99
C ASN A 33 -58.46 -22.51 17.31
N CYS A 34 -59.21 -23.60 17.41
CA CYS A 34 -60.57 -23.66 16.87
C CYS A 34 -61.61 -22.90 17.70
N SER A 35 -61.25 -22.38 18.90
CA SER A 35 -62.17 -21.56 19.70
C SER A 35 -62.46 -20.19 19.09
N SER A 36 -61.56 -19.70 18.22
CA SER A 36 -61.70 -18.43 17.51
C SER A 36 -62.18 -18.57 16.06
N VAL A 37 -62.47 -19.79 15.60
CA VAL A 37 -62.85 -20.09 14.21
C VAL A 37 -64.36 -20.33 14.14
N ALA A 38 -65.07 -19.60 13.29
CA ALA A 38 -66.53 -19.71 13.17
C ALA A 38 -67.01 -20.97 12.41
N HIS A 39 -66.10 -21.70 11.77
CA HIS A 39 -66.41 -22.84 10.91
C HIS A 39 -66.07 -24.17 11.61
N THR A 40 -67.01 -25.13 11.57
CA THR A 40 -66.86 -26.50 12.12
C THR A 40 -67.19 -27.56 11.06
N PRO A 41 -66.55 -28.75 11.05
CA PRO A 41 -65.54 -29.21 12.00
C PRO A 41 -64.19 -28.52 11.81
N CYS A 42 -63.58 -28.14 12.93
CA CYS A 42 -62.25 -27.55 13.01
C CYS A 42 -61.41 -28.35 14.00
N ASP A 43 -60.23 -28.78 13.57
CA ASP A 43 -59.23 -29.43 14.42
C ASP A 43 -57.82 -29.08 13.95
N ALA A 44 -56.83 -29.31 14.81
CA ALA A 44 -55.43 -29.20 14.41
C ALA A 44 -55.06 -30.29 13.38
N LEU A 45 -54.14 -29.98 12.44
CA LEU A 45 -53.74 -30.91 11.37
C LEU A 45 -53.25 -32.27 11.90
N SER A 46 -52.59 -32.28 13.07
CA SER A 46 -52.11 -33.50 13.72
C SER A 46 -53.23 -34.45 14.13
N VAL A 47 -54.44 -33.94 14.39
CA VAL A 47 -55.62 -34.75 14.74
C VAL A 47 -56.18 -35.43 13.50
N TYR A 48 -56.37 -34.68 12.41
CA TYR A 48 -56.79 -35.26 11.12
C TYR A 48 -55.79 -36.28 10.58
N ALA A 49 -54.49 -36.03 10.77
CA ALA A 49 -53.42 -36.92 10.32
C ALA A 49 -53.44 -38.31 10.98
N GLN A 50 -53.96 -38.46 12.22
CA GLN A 50 -54.02 -39.76 12.90
C GLN A 50 -55.00 -40.74 12.24
N ASN A 51 -56.06 -40.22 11.60
CA ASN A 51 -57.08 -40.99 10.89
C ASN A 51 -57.19 -40.57 9.41
N ILE A 52 -56.05 -40.24 8.78
CA ILE A 52 -56.03 -39.60 7.46
C ILE A 52 -56.68 -40.46 6.35
N SER A 53 -56.63 -41.78 6.49
CA SER A 53 -57.20 -42.75 5.55
C SER A 53 -58.73 -42.68 5.41
N GLN A 54 -59.44 -41.95 6.28
CA GLN A 54 -60.89 -41.75 6.21
C GLN A 54 -61.31 -40.54 5.34
N PHE A 55 -60.33 -39.79 4.81
CA PHE A 55 -60.55 -38.49 4.15
C PHE A 55 -60.17 -38.49 2.66
N ASN A 56 -60.55 -39.52 1.92
CA ASN A 56 -60.57 -39.44 0.44
C ASN A 56 -61.62 -38.42 -0.01
N ASN A 57 -61.36 -37.70 -1.12
CA ASN A 57 -62.22 -36.62 -1.62
C ASN A 57 -62.46 -35.51 -0.57
N ALA A 58 -61.40 -34.86 -0.08
CA ALA A 58 -61.48 -33.84 0.97
C ALA A 58 -60.68 -32.56 0.66
N ILE A 59 -61.21 -31.41 1.09
CA ILE A 59 -60.50 -30.12 1.09
C ILE A 59 -60.26 -29.69 2.54
N PHE A 60 -59.01 -29.47 2.90
CA PHE A 60 -58.58 -28.90 4.17
C PHE A 60 -58.26 -27.43 3.99
N TYR A 61 -59.03 -26.55 4.65
CA TYR A 61 -58.83 -25.11 4.66
C TYR A 61 -57.98 -24.68 5.86
N PHE A 62 -56.77 -24.17 5.62
CA PHE A 62 -55.88 -23.65 6.64
C PHE A 62 -56.26 -22.21 7.00
N ILE A 63 -56.40 -21.94 8.30
CA ILE A 63 -56.72 -20.62 8.84
C ILE A 63 -55.61 -20.22 9.83
N GLY A 64 -55.03 -19.03 9.63
CA GLY A 64 -54.02 -18.47 10.53
C GLY A 64 -52.70 -19.27 10.55
N THR A 65 -52.12 -19.46 11.74
CA THR A 65 -50.86 -20.21 11.93
C THR A 65 -51.12 -21.55 12.61
N SER A 66 -50.70 -22.66 11.99
CA SER A 66 -50.75 -24.01 12.55
C SER A 66 -49.34 -24.49 12.91
N ASN A 67 -49.13 -24.96 14.14
CA ASN A 67 -47.84 -25.43 14.63
C ASN A 67 -47.74 -26.95 14.62
N ILE A 68 -46.77 -27.49 13.88
CA ILE A 68 -46.48 -28.91 13.83
C ILE A 68 -45.34 -29.24 14.82
N ASN A 69 -45.67 -29.96 15.90
CA ASN A 69 -44.71 -30.36 16.94
C ASN A 69 -44.06 -31.74 16.70
N SER A 70 -44.67 -32.58 15.87
CA SER A 70 -44.19 -33.93 15.50
C SER A 70 -44.41 -34.19 14.01
N SER A 71 -43.68 -35.13 13.40
CA SER A 71 -43.85 -35.45 11.99
C SER A 71 -45.29 -35.89 11.64
N ILE A 72 -45.80 -35.39 10.53
CA ILE A 72 -47.13 -35.67 9.98
C ILE A 72 -46.97 -36.45 8.68
N THR A 73 -47.74 -37.54 8.53
CA THR A 73 -47.74 -38.37 7.32
C THR A 73 -49.16 -38.51 6.80
N ILE A 74 -49.36 -38.15 5.53
CA ILE A 74 -50.56 -38.41 4.74
C ILE A 74 -50.22 -39.58 3.82
N ASP A 75 -50.81 -40.75 4.07
CA ASP A 75 -50.47 -41.98 3.33
C ASP A 75 -51.71 -42.61 2.70
N SER A 76 -51.57 -43.09 1.47
CA SER A 76 -52.56 -43.92 0.76
C SER A 76 -53.94 -43.27 0.62
N VAL A 77 -53.97 -41.99 0.23
CA VAL A 77 -55.19 -41.20 0.03
C VAL A 77 -55.34 -40.74 -1.42
N ASP A 78 -56.58 -40.51 -1.84
CA ASP A 78 -56.90 -40.04 -3.18
C ASP A 78 -57.74 -38.76 -3.14
N ASN A 79 -57.46 -37.85 -4.07
CA ASN A 79 -58.18 -36.59 -4.29
C ASN A 79 -58.28 -35.72 -3.02
N ILE A 80 -57.14 -35.26 -2.52
CA ILE A 80 -57.03 -34.37 -1.36
C ILE A 80 -56.53 -33.00 -1.78
N ALA A 81 -57.17 -31.94 -1.27
CA ALA A 81 -56.72 -30.57 -1.41
C ALA A 81 -56.38 -29.95 -0.05
N LEU A 82 -55.23 -29.31 0.04
CA LEU A 82 -54.76 -28.50 1.16
C LEU A 82 -54.76 -27.04 0.70
N HIS A 83 -55.75 -26.26 1.12
CA HIS A 83 -55.98 -24.89 0.65
C HIS A 83 -55.82 -23.88 1.78
N GLY A 84 -55.08 -22.80 1.57
CA GLY A 84 -55.02 -21.69 2.52
C GLY A 84 -56.11 -20.66 2.26
N MET A 85 -56.90 -20.33 3.29
CA MET A 85 -57.84 -19.21 3.21
C MET A 85 -57.09 -17.89 3.38
N LEU A 86 -57.17 -17.01 2.39
CA LEU A 86 -56.58 -15.68 2.43
C LEU A 86 -57.45 -14.76 3.31
N GLU A 87 -56.99 -14.48 4.53
CA GLU A 87 -57.48 -13.34 5.31
C GLU A 87 -56.61 -12.11 5.01
N VAL A 88 -57.19 -10.90 5.08
CA VAL A 88 -56.57 -9.60 4.74
C VAL A 88 -55.05 -9.59 4.95
N ASP A 89 -54.31 -9.66 3.83
CA ASP A 89 -52.85 -9.62 3.68
C ASP A 89 -52.00 -10.74 4.32
N ASN A 90 -52.57 -11.83 4.84
CA ASN A 90 -51.80 -12.94 5.44
C ASN A 90 -52.13 -14.31 4.84
N VAL A 91 -51.14 -14.93 4.18
CA VAL A 91 -51.18 -16.33 3.74
C VAL A 91 -51.09 -17.25 4.98
N PRO A 92 -51.94 -18.28 5.13
CA PRO A 92 -51.85 -19.22 6.25
C PRO A 92 -50.48 -19.88 6.36
N ILE A 93 -49.97 -19.96 7.60
CA ILE A 93 -48.62 -20.42 7.90
C ILE A 93 -48.67 -21.78 8.61
N VAL A 94 -48.05 -22.79 8.02
CA VAL A 94 -47.76 -24.06 8.67
C VAL A 94 -46.33 -24.02 9.18
N LYS A 95 -46.15 -23.92 10.51
CA LYS A 95 -44.85 -23.76 11.15
C LYS A 95 -44.43 -25.04 11.87
N CYS A 96 -43.31 -25.62 11.46
CA CYS A 96 -42.72 -26.76 12.16
C CYS A 96 -41.79 -26.28 13.28
N ARG A 97 -42.05 -26.69 14.53
CA ARG A 97 -41.27 -26.23 15.70
C ARG A 97 -39.96 -26.99 15.92
N ASN A 98 -39.91 -28.25 15.48
CA ASN A 98 -38.71 -29.07 15.54
C ASN A 98 -38.09 -29.13 14.14
N HIS A 99 -36.78 -28.89 14.05
CA HIS A 99 -36.01 -28.98 12.80
C HIS A 99 -36.05 -30.37 12.14
N LYS A 100 -36.52 -31.40 12.87
CA LYS A 100 -36.75 -32.76 12.36
C LYS A 100 -38.22 -33.10 12.07
N SER A 101 -39.15 -32.16 12.25
CA SER A 101 -40.57 -32.40 11.94
C SER A 101 -40.74 -32.53 10.43
N GLU A 102 -41.13 -33.73 9.99
CA GLU A 102 -41.35 -34.08 8.59
C GLU A 102 -42.85 -33.95 8.25
N PHE A 103 -43.18 -33.27 7.16
CA PHE A 103 -44.48 -33.31 6.52
C PHE A 103 -44.37 -34.20 5.28
N SER A 104 -44.96 -35.39 5.32
CA SER A 104 -44.82 -36.35 4.22
C SER A 104 -46.15 -36.76 3.61
N ILE A 105 -46.17 -36.88 2.27
CA ILE A 105 -47.27 -37.46 1.48
C ILE A 105 -46.73 -38.71 0.80
N LYS A 106 -47.38 -39.85 0.99
CA LYS A 106 -46.90 -41.16 0.52
C LYS A 106 -48.02 -41.91 -0.20
N HIS A 107 -47.67 -42.64 -1.26
CA HIS A 107 -48.58 -43.54 -1.99
C HIS A 107 -49.96 -42.93 -2.34
N SER A 108 -50.00 -41.63 -2.63
CA SER A 108 -51.24 -40.87 -2.79
C SER A 108 -51.41 -40.39 -4.23
N SER A 109 -52.66 -40.13 -4.64
CA SER A 109 -52.98 -39.61 -5.97
C SER A 109 -53.88 -38.38 -5.92
N HIS A 110 -53.79 -37.52 -6.95
CA HIS A 110 -54.59 -36.30 -7.09
C HIS A 110 -54.49 -35.37 -5.87
N VAL A 111 -53.25 -35.06 -5.46
CA VAL A 111 -52.99 -34.21 -4.29
C VAL A 111 -52.75 -32.77 -4.73
N SER A 112 -53.49 -31.82 -4.16
CA SER A 112 -53.34 -30.39 -4.45
C SER A 112 -52.96 -29.58 -3.20
N LEU A 113 -51.95 -28.71 -3.32
CA LEU A 113 -51.56 -27.73 -2.30
C LEU A 113 -51.71 -26.34 -2.90
N SER A 114 -52.44 -25.45 -2.22
CA SER A 114 -52.74 -24.12 -2.77
C SER A 114 -52.74 -23.05 -1.70
N ASN A 115 -52.04 -21.93 -1.96
CA ASN A 115 -52.01 -20.74 -1.10
C ASN A 115 -51.62 -21.01 0.38
N VAL A 116 -50.68 -21.92 0.65
CA VAL A 116 -50.17 -22.19 2.01
C VAL A 116 -48.68 -21.88 2.11
N SER A 117 -48.24 -21.33 3.26
CA SER A 117 -46.83 -21.07 3.55
C SER A 117 -46.27 -22.06 4.57
N PHE A 118 -45.33 -22.90 4.18
CA PHE A 118 -44.63 -23.85 5.06
C PHE A 118 -43.33 -23.23 5.60
N HIS A 119 -43.19 -23.15 6.92
CA HIS A 119 -42.03 -22.55 7.59
C HIS A 119 -41.26 -23.60 8.41
N ASN A 120 -39.98 -23.77 8.10
CA ASN A 120 -39.04 -24.72 8.72
C ASN A 120 -39.54 -26.19 8.69
N CYS A 121 -40.38 -26.53 7.72
CA CYS A 121 -40.94 -27.86 7.56
C CYS A 121 -40.15 -28.68 6.54
N TYR A 122 -39.73 -29.87 6.95
CA TYR A 122 -39.07 -30.81 6.06
C TYR A 122 -40.13 -31.59 5.27
N THR A 123 -40.28 -31.33 3.98
CA THR A 123 -41.40 -31.84 3.17
C THR A 123 -40.95 -32.97 2.25
N ARG A 124 -41.67 -34.10 2.26
CA ARG A 124 -41.38 -35.23 1.36
C ARG A 124 -42.62 -35.77 0.66
N LEU A 125 -42.55 -35.93 -0.66
CA LEU A 125 -43.57 -36.60 -1.46
C LEU A 125 -42.96 -37.87 -2.05
N TYR A 126 -43.51 -39.03 -1.67
CA TYR A 126 -42.99 -40.34 -2.04
C TYR A 126 -44.02 -41.14 -2.84
N TYR A 127 -43.58 -41.71 -3.97
CA TYR A 127 -44.34 -42.70 -4.75
C TYR A 127 -45.80 -42.28 -4.97
N SER A 128 -46.01 -41.02 -5.34
CA SER A 128 -47.32 -40.38 -5.46
C SER A 128 -47.48 -39.79 -6.87
N GLN A 129 -48.71 -39.66 -7.36
CA GLN A 129 -49.00 -39.25 -8.75
C GLN A 129 -50.04 -38.12 -8.82
N ASN A 130 -50.04 -37.33 -9.89
CA ASN A 130 -50.96 -36.20 -10.09
C ASN A 130 -50.89 -35.19 -8.94
N ILE A 131 -49.71 -34.63 -8.69
CA ILE A 131 -49.49 -33.65 -7.62
C ILE A 131 -49.52 -32.24 -8.20
N THR A 132 -50.29 -31.35 -7.59
CA THR A 132 -50.35 -29.93 -7.97
C THR A 132 -50.01 -29.05 -6.77
N ILE A 133 -49.07 -28.12 -6.93
CA ILE A 133 -48.75 -27.10 -5.92
C ILE A 133 -48.85 -25.74 -6.58
N THR A 134 -49.71 -24.87 -6.06
CA THR A 134 -50.04 -23.58 -6.66
C THR A 134 -49.96 -22.46 -5.62
N GLY A 135 -49.36 -21.31 -5.96
CA GLY A 135 -49.38 -20.11 -5.10
C GLY A 135 -48.81 -20.30 -3.68
N SER A 136 -48.11 -21.41 -3.42
CA SER A 136 -47.65 -21.80 -2.10
C SER A 136 -46.18 -21.44 -1.90
N SER A 137 -45.79 -21.13 -0.67
CA SER A 137 -44.41 -20.75 -0.33
C SER A 137 -43.78 -21.69 0.70
N PHE A 138 -42.52 -22.05 0.49
CA PHE A 138 -41.75 -22.85 1.43
C PHE A 138 -40.56 -22.01 1.91
N LYS A 139 -40.40 -21.86 3.22
CA LYS A 139 -39.37 -20.99 3.82
C LYS A 139 -38.62 -21.72 4.92
N ALA A 140 -37.30 -21.63 4.91
CA ALA A 140 -36.44 -22.09 6.00
C ALA A 140 -35.61 -20.93 6.59
N SER A 141 -35.28 -21.05 7.87
CA SER A 141 -34.34 -20.15 8.54
C SER A 141 -32.97 -20.22 7.85
N PRO A 142 -32.24 -19.09 7.69
CA PRO A 142 -30.89 -19.08 7.09
C PRO A 142 -29.89 -20.03 7.77
N ASP A 143 -30.01 -20.21 9.10
CA ASP A 143 -29.10 -21.03 9.90
C ASP A 143 -29.45 -22.54 9.87
N ASP A 144 -30.58 -22.91 9.25
CA ASP A 144 -31.07 -24.28 9.26
C ASP A 144 -30.69 -25.03 7.98
N TYR A 145 -29.60 -25.81 8.06
CA TYR A 145 -29.08 -26.57 6.95
C TYR A 145 -29.92 -27.80 6.56
N GLY A 146 -30.88 -28.20 7.41
CA GLY A 146 -31.56 -29.50 7.28
C GLY A 146 -32.92 -29.51 6.58
N VAL A 147 -33.46 -28.37 6.11
CA VAL A 147 -34.82 -28.31 5.52
C VAL A 147 -34.79 -28.52 4.00
N HIS A 148 -35.47 -29.57 3.54
CA HIS A 148 -35.57 -29.93 2.12
C HIS A 148 -37.04 -30.13 1.72
N VAL A 149 -37.32 -29.90 0.44
CA VAL A 149 -38.53 -30.38 -0.22
C VAL A 149 -38.10 -31.47 -1.20
N ILE A 150 -38.44 -32.72 -0.91
CA ILE A 150 -38.00 -33.88 -1.68
C ILE A 150 -39.19 -34.55 -2.36
N PHE A 151 -39.11 -34.65 -3.68
CA PHE A 151 -39.99 -35.43 -4.53
C PHE A 151 -39.25 -36.70 -4.94
N SER A 152 -39.65 -37.85 -4.42
CA SER A 152 -38.99 -39.13 -4.71
C SER A 152 -39.97 -40.07 -5.40
N ASN A 153 -39.72 -40.35 -6.69
CA ASN A 153 -40.67 -41.05 -7.57
C ASN A 153 -42.08 -40.43 -7.48
N ALA A 154 -42.14 -39.10 -7.45
CA ALA A 154 -43.38 -38.35 -7.57
C ALA A 154 -43.61 -38.07 -9.06
N PHE A 155 -44.75 -38.53 -9.59
CA PHE A 155 -45.07 -38.47 -11.01
C PHE A 155 -46.18 -37.44 -11.28
N ASP A 156 -46.16 -36.84 -12.46
CA ASP A 156 -47.13 -35.83 -12.89
C ASP A 156 -47.25 -34.69 -11.88
N VAL A 157 -46.08 -34.12 -11.56
CA VAL A 157 -45.92 -33.05 -10.57
C VAL A 157 -45.95 -31.69 -11.28
N ASN A 158 -46.89 -30.84 -10.88
CA ASN A 158 -47.08 -29.50 -11.41
C ASN A 158 -46.86 -28.46 -10.30
N LEU A 159 -45.81 -27.64 -10.43
CA LEU A 159 -45.50 -26.51 -9.53
C LEU A 159 -45.76 -25.20 -10.26
N PHE A 160 -46.75 -24.43 -9.80
CA PHE A 160 -47.18 -23.18 -10.43
C PHE A 160 -47.12 -21.99 -9.48
N SER A 161 -46.44 -20.92 -9.88
CA SER A 161 -46.41 -19.64 -9.14
C SER A 161 -46.00 -19.81 -7.66
N SER A 162 -45.08 -20.74 -7.39
CA SER A 162 -44.63 -21.08 -6.04
C SER A 162 -43.25 -20.54 -5.74
N SER A 163 -43.00 -20.22 -4.48
CA SER A 163 -41.72 -19.64 -4.04
C SER A 163 -41.02 -20.49 -2.98
N PHE A 164 -39.71 -20.71 -3.13
CA PHE A 164 -38.88 -21.45 -2.18
C PHE A 164 -37.79 -20.53 -1.65
N THR A 165 -37.68 -20.37 -0.32
CA THR A 165 -36.69 -19.51 0.32
C THR A 165 -35.80 -20.32 1.26
N ASN A 166 -34.49 -20.31 1.03
CA ASN A 166 -33.45 -21.05 1.75
C ASN A 166 -33.66 -22.58 1.80
N ILE A 167 -34.32 -23.15 0.79
CA ILE A 167 -34.68 -24.58 0.73
C ILE A 167 -34.06 -25.24 -0.49
N ILE A 168 -33.58 -26.47 -0.31
CA ILE A 168 -33.19 -27.35 -1.42
C ILE A 168 -34.43 -28.10 -1.91
N VAL A 169 -34.73 -27.97 -3.20
CA VAL A 169 -35.78 -28.74 -3.86
C VAL A 169 -35.12 -29.89 -4.63
N GLN A 170 -35.45 -31.14 -4.28
CA GLN A 170 -34.83 -32.32 -4.90
C GLN A 170 -35.89 -33.18 -5.58
N PHE A 171 -35.66 -33.50 -6.85
CA PHE A 171 -36.43 -34.47 -7.62
C PHE A 171 -35.57 -35.72 -7.83
N LEU A 172 -35.95 -36.82 -7.21
CA LEU A 172 -35.22 -38.09 -7.22
C LEU A 172 -36.05 -39.14 -7.96
N TYR A 173 -35.63 -39.47 -9.19
CA TYR A 173 -36.26 -40.51 -10.00
C TYR A 173 -35.38 -41.75 -10.02
N ASN A 174 -35.87 -42.82 -9.38
CA ASN A 174 -35.21 -44.11 -9.21
C ASN A 174 -36.03 -45.23 -9.88
N PRO A 175 -35.45 -46.40 -10.22
CA PRO A 175 -36.25 -47.54 -10.66
C PRO A 175 -37.27 -47.95 -9.58
N PRO A 176 -38.43 -48.50 -9.96
CA PRO A 176 -39.36 -49.08 -9.01
C PRO A 176 -38.70 -50.24 -8.25
N LYS A 177 -38.92 -50.31 -6.92
CA LYS A 177 -38.28 -51.33 -6.05
C LYS A 177 -38.98 -52.68 -6.08
N GLU A 178 -40.28 -52.73 -6.41
CA GLU A 178 -41.12 -53.91 -6.18
C GLU A 178 -41.63 -54.56 -7.47
N THR A 179 -41.83 -53.81 -8.56
CA THR A 179 -42.29 -54.36 -9.85
C THR A 179 -41.69 -53.58 -11.04
N CYS A 180 -41.03 -54.28 -11.96
CA CYS A 180 -40.61 -53.70 -13.24
C CYS A 180 -41.78 -53.74 -14.23
N HIS A 181 -42.04 -52.64 -14.93
CA HIS A 181 -43.10 -52.58 -15.94
C HIS A 181 -42.60 -53.10 -17.29
N HIS A 182 -43.44 -53.85 -18.00
CA HIS A 182 -43.15 -54.33 -19.36
C HIS A 182 -43.56 -53.33 -20.48
N LYS A 183 -44.25 -52.23 -20.12
CA LYS A 183 -44.68 -51.17 -21.04
C LYS A 183 -44.00 -49.86 -20.64
N LEU A 184 -43.55 -49.08 -21.62
CA LEU A 184 -42.94 -47.78 -21.38
C LEU A 184 -44.03 -46.78 -20.94
N HIS A 185 -44.02 -46.42 -19.67
CA HIS A 185 -44.88 -45.38 -19.12
C HIS A 185 -44.28 -43.99 -19.35
N HIS A 186 -45.15 -42.98 -19.50
CA HIS A 186 -44.76 -41.59 -19.68
C HIS A 186 -45.24 -40.77 -18.49
N TYR A 187 -44.32 -40.05 -17.85
CA TYR A 187 -44.60 -39.19 -16.71
C TYR A 187 -44.08 -37.78 -16.97
N SER A 188 -44.63 -36.82 -16.23
CA SER A 188 -44.28 -35.40 -16.38
C SER A 188 -43.82 -34.73 -15.07
N LEU A 189 -42.94 -33.73 -15.22
CA LEU A 189 -42.55 -32.78 -14.19
C LEU A 189 -42.63 -31.37 -14.80
N MET A 190 -43.48 -30.50 -14.25
CA MET A 190 -43.69 -29.15 -14.76
C MET A 190 -43.45 -28.10 -13.66
N LEU A 191 -42.54 -27.16 -13.92
CA LEU A 191 -42.26 -26.00 -13.08
C LEU A 191 -42.56 -24.74 -13.90
N VAL A 192 -43.54 -23.94 -13.50
CA VAL A 192 -43.89 -22.68 -14.18
C VAL A 192 -44.00 -21.53 -13.18
N ASN A 193 -43.37 -20.40 -13.49
CA ASN A 193 -43.35 -19.21 -12.63
C ASN A 193 -42.85 -19.54 -11.22
N VAL A 194 -41.82 -20.38 -11.11
CA VAL A 194 -41.24 -20.78 -9.82
C VAL A 194 -40.08 -19.85 -9.47
N SER A 195 -40.10 -19.28 -8.26
CA SER A 195 -39.02 -18.44 -7.76
C SER A 195 -38.26 -19.15 -6.63
N LEU A 196 -36.94 -19.25 -6.75
CA LEU A 196 -36.09 -19.82 -5.70
C LEU A 196 -35.12 -18.75 -5.18
N PHE A 197 -35.20 -18.46 -3.88
CA PHE A 197 -34.35 -17.53 -3.17
C PHE A 197 -33.44 -18.29 -2.21
N GLY A 198 -32.18 -18.53 -2.56
CA GLY A 198 -31.16 -18.93 -1.58
C GLY A 198 -30.42 -20.25 -1.79
N ARG A 199 -31.03 -21.37 -2.21
CA ARG A 199 -30.30 -22.65 -2.39
C ARG A 199 -30.33 -23.16 -3.84
N MET A 200 -30.84 -24.36 -4.11
CA MET A 200 -30.75 -24.99 -5.43
C MET A 200 -31.94 -25.91 -5.73
N ILE A 201 -32.13 -26.18 -7.02
CA ILE A 201 -32.97 -27.26 -7.53
C ILE A 201 -32.07 -28.40 -8.02
N GLU A 202 -32.27 -29.59 -7.49
CA GLU A 202 -31.56 -30.81 -7.90
C GLU A 202 -32.51 -31.76 -8.62
N ILE A 203 -32.13 -32.22 -9.81
CA ILE A 203 -32.88 -33.21 -10.59
C ILE A 203 -31.96 -34.40 -10.84
N ASN A 204 -32.28 -35.53 -10.21
CA ASN A 204 -31.52 -36.76 -10.29
C ASN A 204 -32.31 -37.83 -11.04
N LEU A 205 -31.81 -38.21 -12.22
CA LEU A 205 -32.45 -39.16 -13.12
C LEU A 205 -31.66 -40.47 -13.12
N LYS A 206 -32.16 -41.47 -12.38
CA LYS A 206 -31.52 -42.78 -12.20
C LYS A 206 -32.53 -43.90 -12.40
N TYR A 207 -33.01 -44.15 -13.62
CA TYR A 207 -34.01 -45.20 -13.88
C TYR A 207 -33.89 -45.93 -15.22
N SER A 208 -32.90 -45.59 -16.06
CA SER A 208 -32.67 -46.25 -17.35
C SER A 208 -33.91 -46.19 -18.26
N THR A 209 -34.38 -47.33 -18.75
CA THR A 209 -35.55 -47.42 -19.63
C THR A 209 -36.85 -47.79 -18.89
N SER A 210 -36.85 -47.76 -17.55
CA SER A 210 -38.01 -48.15 -16.73
C SER A 210 -39.28 -47.35 -17.05
N TYR A 211 -39.12 -46.08 -17.42
CA TYR A 211 -40.17 -45.16 -17.87
C TYR A 211 -39.52 -44.00 -18.64
N ASN A 212 -40.34 -43.17 -19.31
CA ASN A 212 -39.92 -41.95 -19.96
C ASN A 212 -40.42 -40.73 -19.17
N LEU A 213 -39.55 -39.75 -18.95
CA LEU A 213 -39.86 -38.53 -18.20
C LEU A 213 -39.79 -37.30 -19.10
N SER A 214 -40.87 -36.51 -19.11
CA SER A 214 -40.91 -35.18 -19.71
C SER A 214 -40.74 -34.12 -18.62
N ILE A 215 -39.68 -33.32 -18.69
CA ILE A 215 -39.39 -32.25 -17.73
C ILE A 215 -39.55 -30.90 -18.44
N ILE A 216 -40.40 -30.04 -17.89
CA ILE A 216 -40.63 -28.67 -18.38
C ILE A 216 -40.32 -27.70 -17.25
N ILE A 217 -39.36 -26.81 -17.48
CA ILE A 217 -38.96 -25.73 -16.57
C ILE A 217 -39.14 -24.43 -17.33
N ASP A 218 -40.15 -23.64 -17.00
CA ASP A 218 -40.50 -22.41 -17.70
C ASP A 218 -40.66 -21.23 -16.74
N HIS A 219 -40.12 -20.07 -17.10
CA HIS A 219 -40.15 -18.86 -16.26
C HIS A 219 -39.66 -19.10 -14.82
N VAL A 220 -38.59 -19.90 -14.65
CA VAL A 220 -37.99 -20.18 -13.34
C VAL A 220 -36.89 -19.17 -13.05
N ASN A 221 -37.02 -18.46 -11.93
CA ASN A 221 -36.05 -17.47 -11.50
C ASN A 221 -35.35 -17.94 -10.22
N ILE A 222 -34.03 -18.12 -10.29
CA ILE A 222 -33.21 -18.48 -9.14
C ILE A 222 -32.30 -17.31 -8.82
N SER A 223 -32.41 -16.81 -7.59
CA SER A 223 -31.51 -15.79 -7.06
C SER A 223 -30.95 -16.23 -5.71
N LYS A 224 -29.63 -16.24 -5.58
CA LYS A 224 -28.94 -16.72 -4.37
C LYS A 224 -28.04 -15.63 -3.79
N ARG A 225 -28.23 -15.36 -2.50
CA ARG A 225 -27.59 -14.23 -1.79
C ARG A 225 -26.57 -14.67 -0.74
N ILE A 226 -26.70 -15.88 -0.17
CA ILE A 226 -25.89 -16.35 0.96
C ILE A 226 -25.85 -17.90 0.97
N ASP A 227 -24.86 -18.55 0.33
CA ASP A 227 -24.44 -19.93 0.72
C ASP A 227 -23.08 -20.32 0.11
N TYR A 228 -22.28 -21.14 0.80
CA TYR A 228 -20.92 -21.58 0.40
C TYR A 228 -20.90 -22.87 -0.46
N SER A 229 -22.05 -23.32 -0.97
CA SER A 229 -22.13 -24.57 -1.74
C SER A 229 -21.72 -24.37 -3.21
N ARG A 230 -20.73 -25.16 -3.67
CA ARG A 230 -20.28 -25.22 -5.09
C ARG A 230 -21.24 -25.98 -6.02
N ASN A 231 -22.45 -26.30 -5.55
CA ASN A 231 -23.45 -26.98 -6.36
C ASN A 231 -24.20 -25.95 -7.21
N GLY A 232 -24.68 -26.35 -8.38
CA GLY A 232 -25.33 -25.40 -9.30
C GLY A 232 -26.70 -24.94 -8.81
N SER A 233 -27.14 -23.76 -9.23
CA SER A 233 -28.49 -23.21 -8.98
C SER A 233 -29.56 -24.16 -9.51
N ILE A 234 -29.34 -24.70 -10.71
CA ILE A 234 -29.97 -25.94 -11.18
C ILE A 234 -28.89 -26.99 -11.42
N TYR A 235 -29.09 -28.18 -10.85
CA TYR A 235 -28.17 -29.31 -10.99
C TYR A 235 -28.89 -30.54 -11.57
N PHE A 236 -28.57 -30.86 -12.82
CA PHE A 236 -28.95 -32.11 -13.48
C PHE A 236 -27.90 -33.19 -13.25
N ILE A 237 -28.30 -34.26 -12.56
CA ILE A 237 -27.51 -35.47 -12.40
C ILE A 237 -28.11 -36.54 -13.31
N LEU A 238 -27.42 -36.79 -14.41
CA LEU A 238 -27.90 -37.66 -15.49
C LEU A 238 -27.20 -39.02 -15.42
N HIS A 239 -27.95 -40.07 -15.09
CA HIS A 239 -27.53 -41.44 -15.41
C HIS A 239 -28.05 -41.81 -16.81
N ALA A 240 -27.63 -42.96 -17.36
CA ALA A 240 -28.25 -43.47 -18.60
C ALA A 240 -29.74 -43.68 -18.30
N SER A 241 -30.61 -42.79 -18.78
CA SER A 241 -32.05 -42.76 -18.50
C SER A 241 -32.76 -42.05 -19.64
N LEU A 242 -33.96 -42.53 -19.99
CA LEU A 242 -34.76 -41.95 -21.07
C LEU A 242 -35.54 -40.72 -20.57
N PHE A 243 -35.23 -39.54 -21.11
CA PHE A 243 -35.92 -38.31 -20.76
C PHE A 243 -35.91 -37.29 -21.91
N ASN A 244 -36.89 -36.38 -21.86
CA ASN A 244 -36.88 -35.15 -22.62
C ASN A 244 -37.04 -33.97 -21.64
N ALA A 245 -36.06 -33.07 -21.61
CA ALA A 245 -36.07 -31.92 -20.72
C ALA A 245 -36.00 -30.61 -21.51
N VAL A 246 -36.88 -29.68 -21.17
CA VAL A 246 -36.98 -28.36 -21.79
C VAL A 246 -36.90 -27.30 -20.69
N VAL A 247 -35.94 -26.38 -20.83
CA VAL A 247 -35.75 -25.22 -19.95
C VAL A 247 -35.92 -23.95 -20.79
N THR A 248 -36.95 -23.16 -20.50
CA THR A 248 -37.32 -21.96 -21.26
C THR A 248 -37.52 -20.73 -20.39
N HIS A 249 -37.26 -19.54 -20.93
CA HIS A 249 -37.53 -18.24 -20.30
C HIS A 249 -37.02 -18.13 -18.84
N SER A 250 -35.94 -18.84 -18.50
CA SER A 250 -35.49 -19.01 -17.11
C SER A 250 -34.21 -18.23 -16.84
N SER A 251 -34.05 -17.76 -15.60
CA SER A 251 -32.90 -16.94 -15.18
C SER A 251 -32.17 -17.53 -13.97
N PHE A 252 -30.85 -17.70 -14.11
CA PHE A 252 -29.98 -18.28 -13.08
C PHE A 252 -28.95 -17.25 -12.62
N TYR A 253 -29.17 -16.71 -11.43
CA TYR A 253 -28.29 -15.72 -10.80
C TYR A 253 -27.84 -16.16 -9.41
N ASP A 254 -26.53 -16.20 -9.19
CA ASP A 254 -25.94 -16.37 -7.86
C ASP A 254 -24.82 -15.33 -7.67
N SER A 255 -24.94 -14.50 -6.63
CA SER A 255 -23.89 -13.53 -6.26
C SER A 255 -22.66 -14.16 -5.57
N THR A 256 -22.68 -15.49 -5.38
CA THR A 256 -21.67 -16.29 -4.66
C THR A 256 -21.05 -17.37 -5.56
N SER A 257 -20.19 -18.23 -5.01
CA SER A 257 -19.35 -19.21 -5.73
C SER A 257 -20.11 -20.43 -6.29
N ALA A 258 -21.30 -20.26 -6.86
CA ALA A 258 -22.06 -21.36 -7.43
C ALA A 258 -22.08 -21.33 -8.96
N ILE A 259 -22.55 -22.43 -9.53
CA ILE A 259 -22.70 -22.59 -10.98
C ILE A 259 -24.15 -22.26 -11.34
N GLY A 260 -24.42 -21.47 -12.38
CA GLY A 260 -25.80 -21.18 -12.80
C GLY A 260 -26.55 -22.46 -13.21
N LEU A 261 -26.04 -23.17 -14.20
CA LEU A 261 -26.57 -24.47 -14.64
C LEU A 261 -25.47 -25.52 -14.69
N ARG A 262 -25.64 -26.61 -13.95
CA ARG A 262 -24.71 -27.75 -13.91
C ARG A 262 -25.38 -28.99 -14.50
N ILE A 263 -24.73 -29.60 -15.48
CA ILE A 263 -25.13 -30.87 -16.09
C ILE A 263 -23.97 -31.85 -15.90
N GLU A 264 -24.20 -32.89 -15.11
CA GLU A 264 -23.19 -33.90 -14.83
C GLU A 264 -23.73 -35.28 -15.18
N THR A 265 -22.97 -36.01 -15.98
CA THR A 265 -23.27 -37.41 -16.28
C THR A 265 -22.59 -38.32 -15.26
N MET A 266 -23.30 -39.31 -14.76
CA MET A 266 -22.81 -40.25 -13.74
C MET A 266 -22.70 -41.67 -14.28
N ARG A 267 -21.91 -42.49 -13.59
CA ARG A 267 -21.66 -43.90 -13.96
C ARG A 267 -22.96 -44.69 -14.11
N TYR A 268 -22.99 -45.55 -15.13
CA TYR A 268 -24.01 -46.58 -15.29
C TYR A 268 -23.96 -47.54 -14.09
N THR A 269 -25.00 -47.57 -13.28
CA THR A 269 -25.23 -48.62 -12.28
C THR A 269 -26.21 -49.61 -12.90
N ASN A 270 -25.93 -50.92 -12.88
CA ASN A 270 -26.87 -51.94 -13.37
C ASN A 270 -28.26 -51.72 -12.74
N VAL A 271 -29.22 -51.30 -13.56
CA VAL A 271 -30.61 -51.10 -13.15
C VAL A 271 -31.38 -52.38 -13.51
N THR A 272 -32.28 -52.83 -12.63
CA THR A 272 -32.96 -54.13 -12.70
C THR A 272 -34.18 -54.17 -13.63
N CYS A 273 -34.57 -53.05 -14.25
CA CYS A 273 -35.85 -52.87 -14.94
C CYS A 273 -35.72 -52.27 -16.36
N ASP A 274 -34.80 -52.78 -17.18
CA ASP A 274 -34.69 -52.32 -18.57
C ASP A 274 -35.74 -52.93 -19.50
N ILE A 275 -36.28 -52.11 -20.41
CA ILE A 275 -37.22 -52.51 -21.46
C ILE A 275 -36.45 -52.79 -22.75
N ASP A 276 -36.49 -54.05 -23.20
CA ASP A 276 -35.81 -54.48 -24.42
C ASP A 276 -36.32 -53.75 -25.68
N GLY A 277 -35.39 -53.40 -26.59
CA GLY A 277 -35.69 -52.80 -27.89
C GLY A 277 -35.83 -51.26 -27.90
N VAL A 278 -35.73 -50.58 -26.76
CA VAL A 278 -35.78 -49.11 -26.68
C VAL A 278 -34.40 -48.49 -26.88
N ARG A 279 -34.27 -47.52 -27.81
CA ARG A 279 -33.05 -46.74 -27.98
C ARG A 279 -32.97 -45.64 -26.91
N LEU A 280 -31.88 -45.63 -26.14
CA LEU A 280 -31.58 -44.58 -25.16
C LEU A 280 -31.06 -43.31 -25.86
N VAL A 281 -31.99 -42.49 -26.34
CA VAL A 281 -31.72 -41.14 -26.86
C VAL A 281 -32.45 -40.14 -25.98
N SER A 282 -31.70 -39.28 -25.30
CA SER A 282 -32.26 -38.27 -24.39
C SER A 282 -31.87 -36.88 -24.83
N THR A 283 -32.79 -35.94 -24.65
CA THR A 283 -32.65 -34.56 -25.13
C THR A 283 -32.78 -33.59 -23.96
N LEU A 284 -31.86 -32.62 -23.91
CA LEU A 284 -31.94 -31.46 -23.02
C LEU A 284 -31.86 -30.20 -23.88
N LEU A 285 -32.98 -29.49 -23.97
CA LEU A 285 -33.11 -28.21 -24.65
C LEU A 285 -33.12 -27.09 -23.61
N ILE A 286 -32.24 -26.11 -23.78
CA ILE A 286 -32.20 -24.87 -23.03
C ILE A 286 -32.41 -23.75 -24.06
N GLU A 287 -33.53 -23.05 -23.96
CA GLU A 287 -33.93 -22.02 -24.91
C GLU A 287 -34.30 -20.72 -24.20
N ASP A 288 -33.98 -19.58 -24.81
CA ASP A 288 -34.32 -18.23 -24.31
C ASP A 288 -34.07 -18.03 -22.80
N SER A 289 -32.93 -18.52 -22.33
CA SER A 289 -32.59 -18.55 -20.90
C SER A 289 -31.31 -17.78 -20.63
N GLN A 290 -31.17 -17.28 -19.40
CA GLN A 290 -30.08 -16.39 -19.00
C GLN A 290 -29.32 -16.92 -17.78
N SER A 291 -28.00 -16.88 -17.83
CA SER A 291 -27.12 -17.25 -16.71
C SER A 291 -26.07 -16.18 -16.48
N PHE A 292 -26.16 -15.48 -15.34
CA PHE A 292 -25.30 -14.33 -15.06
C PHE A 292 -24.94 -14.16 -13.59
N GLY A 293 -23.81 -13.49 -13.32
CA GLY A 293 -23.32 -13.21 -11.98
C GLY A 293 -22.71 -14.39 -11.23
N ASN A 294 -22.79 -15.62 -11.78
CA ASN A 294 -22.36 -16.86 -11.12
C ASN A 294 -20.83 -17.05 -11.15
N GLU A 295 -20.30 -18.04 -10.42
CA GLU A 295 -18.90 -18.50 -10.61
C GLU A 295 -18.71 -19.04 -12.03
N TRP A 296 -19.59 -19.97 -12.43
CA TRP A 296 -19.66 -20.46 -13.81
C TRP A 296 -21.09 -20.36 -14.32
N GLY A 297 -21.26 -19.87 -15.55
CA GLY A 297 -22.59 -19.75 -16.15
C GLY A 297 -23.23 -21.11 -16.44
N VAL A 298 -22.57 -21.94 -17.24
CA VAL A 298 -22.99 -23.28 -17.63
C VAL A 298 -21.82 -24.25 -17.57
N VAL A 299 -22.00 -25.37 -16.88
CA VAL A 299 -21.00 -26.43 -16.74
C VAL A 299 -21.58 -27.75 -17.23
N ILE A 300 -20.92 -28.38 -18.21
CA ILE A 300 -21.26 -29.70 -18.75
C ILE A 300 -20.05 -30.62 -18.53
N LYS A 301 -20.24 -31.69 -17.76
CA LYS A 301 -19.14 -32.60 -17.39
C LYS A 301 -19.47 -34.08 -17.57
N GLY A 302 -18.51 -34.80 -18.16
CA GLY A 302 -18.46 -36.26 -18.16
C GLY A 302 -18.03 -36.86 -16.82
N GLY A 303 -18.79 -37.82 -16.29
CA GLY A 303 -18.35 -38.63 -15.13
C GLY A 303 -17.20 -39.58 -15.47
N TYR A 304 -16.65 -40.30 -14.50
CA TYR A 304 -15.40 -41.09 -14.66
C TYR A 304 -15.46 -42.33 -15.59
N THR A 305 -16.57 -42.59 -16.26
CA THR A 305 -16.78 -43.76 -17.13
C THR A 305 -17.64 -43.39 -18.33
N ARG A 306 -17.37 -43.98 -19.49
CA ARG A 306 -18.07 -43.71 -20.75
C ARG A 306 -19.59 -43.81 -20.57
N PHE A 307 -20.29 -42.73 -20.90
CA PHE A 307 -21.76 -42.71 -20.95
C PHE A 307 -22.23 -43.55 -22.14
N ASN A 308 -23.03 -44.59 -21.91
CA ASN A 308 -23.42 -45.59 -22.92
C ASN A 308 -24.69 -45.23 -23.72
N SER A 309 -25.18 -43.99 -23.63
CA SER A 309 -26.41 -43.51 -24.29
C SER A 309 -26.17 -42.20 -25.05
N ALA A 310 -26.90 -41.99 -26.15
CA ALA A 310 -26.77 -40.76 -26.92
C ALA A 310 -27.50 -39.62 -26.21
N LEU A 311 -26.74 -38.66 -25.68
CA LEU A 311 -27.28 -37.43 -25.08
C LEU A 311 -27.11 -36.27 -26.07
N ASN A 312 -28.20 -35.62 -26.41
CA ASN A 312 -28.18 -34.41 -27.22
C ASN A 312 -28.52 -33.20 -26.35
N ILE A 313 -27.55 -32.29 -26.21
CA ILE A 313 -27.70 -31.04 -25.46
C ILE A 313 -27.76 -29.88 -26.45
N VAL A 314 -28.84 -29.12 -26.41
CA VAL A 314 -29.04 -27.95 -27.28
C VAL A 314 -29.21 -26.72 -26.41
N ILE A 315 -28.32 -25.74 -26.57
CA ILE A 315 -28.43 -24.41 -25.97
C ILE A 315 -28.73 -23.43 -27.11
N LYS A 316 -29.89 -22.77 -27.06
CA LYS A 316 -30.38 -21.91 -28.14
C LYS A 316 -30.91 -20.58 -27.60
N LEU A 317 -30.74 -19.50 -28.36
CA LEU A 317 -31.28 -18.17 -28.06
C LEU A 317 -30.94 -17.68 -26.63
N SER A 318 -29.83 -18.16 -26.06
CA SER A 318 -29.51 -17.96 -24.64
C SER A 318 -28.42 -16.91 -24.44
N ALA A 319 -28.38 -16.31 -23.25
CA ALA A 319 -27.36 -15.34 -22.86
C ALA A 319 -26.61 -15.79 -21.60
N ILE A 320 -25.29 -15.96 -21.71
CA ILE A 320 -24.43 -16.35 -20.59
C ILE A 320 -23.43 -15.22 -20.39
N PHE A 321 -23.59 -14.42 -19.34
CA PHE A 321 -22.83 -13.19 -19.22
C PHE A 321 -22.43 -12.79 -17.80
N ASP A 322 -21.39 -11.98 -17.67
CA ASP A 322 -20.89 -11.41 -16.41
C ASP A 322 -20.70 -12.46 -15.29
N ASN A 323 -20.21 -13.66 -15.65
CA ASN A 323 -19.86 -14.70 -14.68
C ASN A 323 -18.37 -14.59 -14.27
N LEU A 324 -18.08 -14.85 -12.99
CA LEU A 324 -16.80 -14.55 -12.32
C LEU A 324 -15.62 -15.36 -12.85
N ASN A 325 -15.71 -16.69 -12.88
CA ASN A 325 -14.62 -17.57 -13.35
C ASN A 325 -14.79 -17.92 -14.82
N GLY A 326 -16.01 -18.21 -15.29
CA GLY A 326 -16.22 -18.47 -16.70
C GLY A 326 -17.68 -18.57 -17.12
N GLY A 327 -17.92 -18.43 -18.42
CA GLY A 327 -19.27 -18.51 -18.97
C GLY A 327 -19.65 -19.96 -19.23
N LEU A 328 -18.87 -20.62 -20.08
CA LEU A 328 -19.11 -21.98 -20.54
C LEU A 328 -17.91 -22.89 -20.22
N HIS A 329 -18.17 -23.99 -19.53
CA HIS A 329 -17.20 -25.07 -19.30
C HIS A 329 -17.74 -26.40 -19.82
N ILE A 330 -17.06 -27.00 -20.79
CA ILE A 330 -17.40 -28.32 -21.32
C ILE A 330 -16.19 -29.24 -21.20
N ASP A 331 -16.35 -30.36 -20.50
CA ASP A 331 -15.37 -31.44 -20.41
C ASP A 331 -15.95 -32.76 -20.96
N GLY A 332 -15.49 -33.12 -22.16
CA GLY A 332 -15.92 -34.25 -22.96
C GLY A 332 -15.23 -35.57 -22.68
N SER A 333 -14.27 -35.64 -21.74
CA SER A 333 -13.39 -36.80 -21.53
C SER A 333 -14.11 -38.16 -21.40
N PHE A 334 -15.38 -38.16 -21.01
CA PHE A 334 -16.21 -39.36 -20.90
C PHE A 334 -17.66 -39.18 -21.44
N LEU A 335 -17.92 -38.08 -22.17
CA LEU A 335 -19.22 -37.78 -22.76
C LEU A 335 -19.32 -38.35 -24.17
N ALA A 336 -20.29 -39.23 -24.41
CA ALA A 336 -20.73 -39.62 -25.75
C ALA A 336 -21.96 -38.76 -26.13
N SER A 337 -21.75 -37.46 -26.30
CA SER A 337 -22.82 -36.47 -26.44
C SER A 337 -22.59 -35.57 -27.66
N THR A 338 -23.68 -35.19 -28.32
CA THR A 338 -23.69 -34.09 -29.29
C THR A 338 -24.12 -32.82 -28.57
N ILE A 339 -23.30 -31.77 -28.62
CA ILE A 339 -23.61 -30.49 -27.99
C ILE A 339 -23.73 -29.43 -29.08
N SER A 340 -24.88 -28.77 -29.14
CA SER A 340 -25.16 -27.70 -30.11
C SER A 340 -25.43 -26.39 -29.39
N ILE A 341 -24.69 -25.34 -29.75
CA ILE A 341 -24.86 -23.99 -29.23
C ILE A 341 -25.23 -23.06 -30.38
N ILE A 342 -26.44 -22.52 -30.34
CA ILE A 342 -27.08 -21.83 -31.46
C ILE A 342 -27.58 -20.46 -31.00
N ASP A 343 -27.36 -19.41 -31.81
CA ASP A 343 -27.85 -18.04 -31.55
C ASP A 343 -27.59 -17.56 -30.10
N THR A 344 -26.41 -17.89 -29.56
CA THR A 344 -26.09 -17.72 -28.13
C THR A 344 -24.96 -16.70 -27.96
N LYS A 345 -25.12 -15.84 -26.96
CA LYS A 345 -24.14 -14.80 -26.61
C LYS A 345 -23.42 -15.15 -25.31
N LEU A 346 -22.10 -15.26 -25.37
CA LEU A 346 -21.19 -15.38 -24.22
C LEU A 346 -20.50 -14.03 -24.02
N ALA A 347 -20.86 -13.25 -22.98
CA ALA A 347 -20.33 -11.89 -22.84
C ALA A 347 -19.86 -11.52 -21.43
N GLY A 348 -18.75 -10.80 -21.27
CA GLY A 348 -18.33 -10.33 -19.93
C GLY A 348 -17.84 -11.43 -18.98
N ASN A 349 -17.74 -12.66 -19.46
CA ASN A 349 -17.24 -13.80 -18.67
C ASN A 349 -15.72 -13.83 -18.65
N MET A 350 -15.10 -14.28 -17.55
CA MET A 350 -13.64 -14.37 -17.49
C MET A 350 -13.05 -15.35 -18.54
N ILE A 351 -13.56 -16.57 -18.67
CA ILE A 351 -13.11 -17.54 -19.71
C ILE A 351 -14.26 -18.42 -20.24
N ASN A 352 -14.11 -18.98 -21.44
CA ASN A 352 -14.91 -20.10 -21.92
C ASN A 352 -13.99 -21.22 -22.43
N ASN A 353 -14.27 -22.47 -22.09
CA ASN A 353 -13.38 -23.59 -22.41
C ASN A 353 -14.11 -24.87 -22.79
N ILE A 354 -13.56 -25.54 -23.80
CA ILE A 354 -14.01 -26.81 -24.35
C ILE A 354 -12.82 -27.76 -24.34
N LEU A 355 -12.96 -28.87 -23.62
CA LEU A 355 -11.89 -29.81 -23.33
C LEU A 355 -12.31 -31.22 -23.77
N ASN A 356 -11.45 -31.90 -24.53
CA ASN A 356 -11.60 -33.31 -24.93
C ASN A 356 -12.97 -33.65 -25.57
N CYS A 357 -13.52 -32.74 -26.37
CA CYS A 357 -14.83 -32.92 -27.02
C CYS A 357 -14.68 -33.13 -28.52
N HIS A 358 -15.27 -34.19 -29.07
CA HIS A 358 -15.17 -34.50 -30.51
C HIS A 358 -16.43 -34.15 -31.34
N SER A 359 -17.53 -33.72 -30.72
CA SER A 359 -18.79 -33.43 -31.41
C SER A 359 -19.50 -32.20 -30.81
N ILE A 360 -18.98 -31.01 -31.13
CA ILE A 360 -19.59 -29.73 -30.76
C ILE A 360 -19.92 -28.92 -32.00
N PHE A 361 -21.12 -28.35 -32.02
CA PHE A 361 -21.62 -27.52 -33.11
C PHE A 361 -21.87 -26.10 -32.61
N LEU A 362 -21.27 -25.11 -33.25
CA LEU A 362 -21.49 -23.69 -33.00
C LEU A 362 -22.14 -23.04 -34.22
N SER A 363 -23.23 -22.33 -34.02
CA SER A 363 -23.90 -21.56 -35.07
C SER A 363 -24.41 -20.23 -34.53
N ASN A 364 -24.01 -19.12 -35.15
CA ASN A 364 -24.37 -17.77 -34.72
C ASN A 364 -24.01 -17.48 -33.25
N VAL A 365 -22.77 -17.83 -32.87
CA VAL A 365 -22.27 -17.64 -31.51
C VAL A 365 -21.40 -16.39 -31.46
N THR A 366 -21.68 -15.53 -30.47
CA THR A 366 -20.87 -14.33 -30.20
C THR A 366 -20.20 -14.46 -28.83
N ILE A 367 -18.88 -14.37 -28.81
CA ILE A 367 -18.04 -14.38 -27.61
C ILE A 367 -17.38 -13.01 -27.47
N ALA A 368 -17.79 -12.25 -26.46
CA ALA A 368 -17.38 -10.85 -26.36
C ALA A 368 -17.04 -10.37 -24.95
N ASN A 369 -16.21 -9.33 -24.86
CA ASN A 369 -15.87 -8.68 -23.59
C ASN A 369 -15.32 -9.65 -22.52
N SER A 370 -14.69 -10.76 -22.92
CA SER A 370 -14.08 -11.68 -21.96
C SER A 370 -12.83 -11.07 -21.33
N LEU A 371 -12.68 -11.26 -20.01
CA LEU A 371 -11.56 -10.71 -19.22
C LEU A 371 -10.27 -11.55 -19.36
N SER A 372 -10.38 -12.77 -19.85
CA SER A 372 -9.31 -13.64 -20.35
C SER A 372 -9.72 -14.17 -21.72
N THR A 373 -8.98 -15.14 -22.27
CA THR A 373 -9.19 -15.65 -23.62
C THR A 373 -10.66 -15.99 -23.87
N GLY A 374 -11.20 -15.47 -24.99
CA GLY A 374 -12.60 -15.66 -25.37
C GLY A 374 -13.02 -17.13 -25.39
N LEU A 375 -12.28 -17.98 -26.09
CA LEU A 375 -12.50 -19.44 -26.12
C LEU A 375 -11.19 -20.22 -26.10
N ILE A 376 -11.09 -21.21 -25.22
CA ILE A 376 -9.97 -22.17 -25.18
C ILE A 376 -10.43 -23.55 -25.65
N LEU A 377 -9.71 -24.12 -26.62
CA LEU A 377 -9.89 -25.49 -27.11
C LEU A 377 -8.67 -26.35 -26.75
N ILE A 378 -8.91 -27.49 -26.09
CA ILE A 378 -7.88 -28.48 -25.79
C ILE A 378 -8.39 -29.86 -26.20
N GLY A 379 -7.66 -30.59 -27.05
CA GLY A 379 -8.06 -31.93 -27.48
C GLY A 379 -9.42 -32.01 -28.17
N SER A 380 -9.92 -30.92 -28.77
CA SER A 380 -11.32 -30.80 -29.18
C SER A 380 -11.53 -30.53 -30.67
N ILE A 381 -12.63 -31.05 -31.22
CA ILE A 381 -13.09 -30.84 -32.59
C ILE A 381 -14.40 -30.07 -32.53
N VAL A 382 -14.38 -28.83 -33.02
CA VAL A 382 -15.54 -27.94 -33.02
C VAL A 382 -15.94 -27.64 -34.46
N THR A 383 -17.20 -27.89 -34.80
CA THR A 383 -17.77 -27.61 -36.12
C THR A 383 -18.54 -26.29 -36.09
N VAL A 384 -18.28 -25.41 -37.05
CA VAL A 384 -18.90 -24.10 -37.18
C VAL A 384 -19.73 -24.05 -38.47
N TYR A 385 -21.03 -23.76 -38.37
CA TYR A 385 -21.93 -23.71 -39.53
C TYR A 385 -22.08 -22.30 -40.12
N ASN A 386 -22.62 -21.36 -39.35
CA ASN A 386 -22.90 -20.00 -39.82
C ASN A 386 -21.83 -19.01 -39.32
N SER A 387 -22.18 -18.13 -38.37
CA SER A 387 -21.25 -17.13 -37.85
C SER A 387 -20.64 -17.50 -36.48
N LEU A 388 -19.36 -17.19 -36.32
CA LEU A 388 -18.64 -17.23 -35.04
C LEU A 388 -17.86 -15.93 -34.85
N VAL A 389 -18.21 -15.16 -33.82
CA VAL A 389 -17.66 -13.81 -33.61
C VAL A 389 -16.97 -13.70 -32.27
N PHE A 390 -15.69 -13.29 -32.29
CA PHE A 390 -14.88 -12.95 -31.13
C PHE A 390 -14.66 -11.45 -31.09
N ARG A 391 -15.19 -10.76 -30.08
CA ARG A 391 -15.12 -9.30 -30.00
C ARG A 391 -14.65 -8.76 -28.66
N ASN A 392 -13.65 -7.88 -28.66
CA ASN A 392 -13.22 -7.15 -27.47
C ASN A 392 -12.86 -8.09 -26.30
N ASN A 393 -12.25 -9.23 -26.59
CA ASN A 393 -11.78 -10.17 -25.58
C ASN A 393 -10.31 -9.89 -25.26
N THR A 394 -9.90 -10.08 -24.01
CA THR A 394 -8.50 -10.00 -23.59
C THR A 394 -7.91 -11.40 -23.40
N GLY A 395 -6.60 -11.56 -23.23
CA GLY A 395 -6.02 -12.89 -22.99
C GLY A 395 -4.53 -12.84 -22.70
N VAL A 396 -3.95 -13.94 -22.23
CA VAL A 396 -2.48 -14.09 -22.20
C VAL A 396 -2.02 -14.47 -23.60
N THR A 397 -2.55 -15.58 -24.11
CA THR A 397 -2.37 -16.08 -25.46
C THR A 397 -3.72 -16.26 -26.12
N GLY A 398 -3.89 -15.84 -27.37
CA GLY A 398 -5.16 -16.04 -28.07
C GLY A 398 -6.25 -15.18 -27.46
N GLY A 399 -6.23 -13.86 -27.63
CA GLY A 399 -7.23 -12.97 -27.03
C GLY A 399 -8.67 -13.38 -27.41
N GLY A 400 -8.89 -13.68 -28.69
CA GLY A 400 -10.14 -14.29 -29.16
C GLY A 400 -10.19 -15.80 -28.91
N LEU A 401 -9.26 -16.55 -29.53
CA LEU A 401 -9.25 -18.01 -29.55
C LEU A 401 -7.86 -18.57 -29.23
N GLN A 402 -7.81 -19.53 -28.31
CA GLN A 402 -6.63 -20.34 -28.04
C GLN A 402 -6.89 -21.82 -28.35
N MET A 403 -5.95 -22.45 -29.06
CA MET A 403 -6.03 -23.85 -29.44
C MET A 403 -4.76 -24.61 -29.01
N ASN A 404 -4.94 -25.72 -28.29
CA ASN A 404 -3.87 -26.59 -27.81
C ASN A 404 -4.14 -28.07 -28.17
N ALA A 405 -3.12 -28.93 -28.06
CA ALA A 405 -3.25 -30.40 -28.01
C ALA A 405 -4.15 -31.03 -29.11
N THR A 406 -3.73 -30.99 -30.39
CA THR A 406 -4.47 -31.60 -31.53
C THR A 406 -5.92 -31.11 -31.73
N SER A 407 -6.27 -29.91 -31.25
CA SER A 407 -7.60 -29.33 -31.50
C SER A 407 -7.77 -28.88 -32.96
N TYR A 408 -8.99 -29.01 -33.50
CA TYR A 408 -9.36 -28.60 -34.86
C TYR A 408 -10.65 -27.78 -34.88
N LEU A 409 -10.70 -26.82 -35.78
CA LEU A 409 -11.95 -26.19 -36.21
C LEU A 409 -12.35 -26.73 -37.58
N VAL A 410 -13.59 -27.21 -37.67
CA VAL A 410 -14.20 -27.71 -38.90
C VAL A 410 -15.24 -26.69 -39.36
N PHE A 411 -15.18 -26.25 -40.60
CA PHE A 411 -16.08 -25.23 -41.12
C PHE A 411 -17.07 -25.80 -42.14
N SER A 412 -18.34 -25.40 -42.04
CA SER A 412 -19.30 -25.65 -43.10
C SER A 412 -19.12 -24.66 -44.26
N PRO A 413 -19.52 -25.02 -45.49
CA PRO A 413 -19.53 -24.07 -46.60
C PRO A 413 -20.32 -22.81 -46.21
N GLU A 414 -19.79 -21.62 -46.48
CA GLU A 414 -20.38 -20.31 -46.12
C GLU A 414 -20.22 -19.85 -44.66
N ALA A 415 -19.49 -20.58 -43.82
CA ALA A 415 -19.17 -20.12 -42.47
C ALA A 415 -18.38 -18.79 -42.48
N SER A 416 -18.69 -17.90 -41.52
CA SER A 416 -18.01 -16.60 -41.36
C SER A 416 -17.45 -16.45 -39.95
N ILE A 417 -16.14 -16.25 -39.85
CA ILE A 417 -15.42 -16.11 -38.57
C ILE A 417 -14.83 -14.71 -38.46
N LYS A 418 -15.11 -14.03 -37.34
CA LYS A 418 -14.68 -12.65 -37.11
C LYS A 418 -13.93 -12.50 -35.79
N PHE A 419 -12.76 -11.88 -35.83
CA PHE A 419 -11.95 -11.48 -34.68
C PHE A 419 -11.80 -9.96 -34.69
N ILE A 420 -12.48 -9.28 -33.77
CA ILE A 420 -12.59 -7.81 -33.75
C ILE A 420 -12.14 -7.29 -32.37
N ASP A 421 -11.22 -6.32 -32.34
CA ASP A 421 -10.77 -5.64 -31.12
C ASP A 421 -10.23 -6.59 -30.02
N ASN A 422 -9.72 -7.78 -30.36
CA ASN A 422 -9.20 -8.70 -29.34
C ASN A 422 -7.74 -8.37 -28.97
N TYR A 423 -7.39 -8.56 -27.70
CA TYR A 423 -6.08 -8.23 -27.16
C TYR A 423 -5.42 -9.43 -26.46
N ALA A 424 -4.15 -9.69 -26.76
CA ALA A 424 -3.31 -10.64 -26.03
C ALA A 424 -2.14 -9.92 -25.34
N SER A 425 -1.94 -10.17 -24.05
CA SER A 425 -0.81 -9.66 -23.28
C SER A 425 0.51 -10.36 -23.58
N TYR A 426 0.49 -11.45 -24.37
CA TYR A 426 1.66 -12.14 -24.90
C TYR A 426 1.58 -12.31 -26.43
N ARG A 427 0.95 -13.38 -26.94
CA ARG A 427 0.97 -13.73 -28.38
C ARG A 427 -0.42 -14.05 -28.92
N GLY A 428 -0.66 -13.77 -30.20
CA GLY A 428 -1.91 -14.16 -30.89
C GLY A 428 -3.12 -13.36 -30.41
N GLY A 429 -3.24 -12.08 -30.76
CA GLY A 429 -4.37 -11.24 -30.29
C GLY A 429 -5.72 -11.79 -30.74
N GLY A 430 -5.84 -12.18 -32.01
CA GLY A 430 -6.99 -12.95 -32.52
C GLY A 430 -6.91 -14.43 -32.15
N ILE A 431 -5.93 -15.14 -32.72
CA ILE A 431 -5.78 -16.60 -32.58
C ILE A 431 -4.36 -16.95 -32.10
N TYR A 432 -4.28 -17.87 -31.15
CA TYR A 432 -3.03 -18.52 -30.75
C TYR A 432 -3.14 -20.04 -30.88
N TYR A 433 -2.15 -20.65 -31.51
CA TYR A 433 -2.04 -22.11 -31.63
C TYR A 433 -0.74 -22.63 -31.04
N ASP A 434 -0.86 -23.49 -30.02
CA ASP A 434 0.26 -24.04 -29.26
C ASP A 434 0.80 -25.32 -29.91
N THR A 435 1.81 -25.20 -30.78
CA THR A 435 2.48 -26.35 -31.40
C THR A 435 3.99 -26.22 -31.40
N LEU A 436 4.68 -27.36 -31.33
CA LEU A 436 6.14 -27.44 -31.50
C LEU A 436 6.57 -27.27 -32.97
N ILE A 437 5.63 -27.45 -33.90
CA ILE A 437 5.80 -27.31 -35.33
C ILE A 437 4.54 -26.63 -35.84
N ALA A 438 4.67 -25.52 -36.55
CA ALA A 438 3.52 -24.84 -37.13
C ALA A 438 2.74 -25.78 -38.08
N THR A 439 1.54 -26.18 -37.68
CA THR A 439 0.58 -26.98 -38.46
C THR A 439 -0.72 -26.21 -38.65
N CYS A 440 -1.55 -26.64 -39.59
CA CYS A 440 -2.84 -26.00 -39.84
C CYS A 440 -3.96 -26.62 -38.99
N PRO A 441 -4.62 -25.87 -38.09
CA PRO A 441 -5.71 -26.39 -37.25
C PRO A 441 -7.11 -26.30 -37.91
N PHE A 442 -7.17 -25.95 -39.20
CA PHE A 442 -8.42 -25.67 -39.93
C PHE A 442 -8.76 -26.78 -40.93
N GLN A 443 -10.01 -27.25 -40.89
CA GLN A 443 -10.54 -28.27 -41.79
C GLN A 443 -11.89 -27.85 -42.37
N SER A 444 -12.22 -28.36 -43.55
CA SER A 444 -13.54 -28.18 -44.17
C SER A 444 -14.41 -29.40 -43.91
N LEU A 445 -15.71 -29.20 -43.67
CA LEU A 445 -16.71 -30.27 -43.53
C LEU A 445 -16.86 -31.07 -44.84
N GLN A 446 -16.61 -30.45 -45.99
CA GLN A 446 -16.63 -31.08 -47.30
C GLN A 446 -15.19 -31.19 -47.85
N PHE A 447 -14.74 -32.43 -48.07
CA PHE A 447 -13.53 -32.70 -48.85
C PHE A 447 -13.69 -32.10 -50.26
N ASN A 448 -12.74 -31.26 -50.68
CA ASN A 448 -12.71 -30.57 -51.98
C ASN A 448 -13.81 -29.52 -52.22
N SER A 449 -14.35 -28.89 -51.18
CA SER A 449 -15.20 -27.70 -51.37
C SER A 449 -14.36 -26.53 -51.91
N GLU A 450 -14.69 -26.05 -53.11
CA GLU A 450 -14.10 -24.84 -53.72
C GLU A 450 -14.60 -23.53 -53.08
N SER A 451 -15.64 -23.60 -52.23
CA SER A 451 -16.21 -22.42 -51.56
C SER A 451 -15.31 -21.93 -50.42
N PRO A 452 -14.80 -20.69 -50.48
CA PRO A 452 -13.91 -20.18 -49.44
C PRO A 452 -14.65 -19.81 -48.15
N VAL A 453 -14.03 -20.10 -47.00
CA VAL A 453 -14.51 -19.67 -45.68
C VAL A 453 -14.03 -18.26 -45.39
N SER A 454 -14.92 -17.37 -44.96
CA SER A 454 -14.60 -15.96 -44.74
C SER A 454 -14.01 -15.73 -43.35
N PHE A 455 -12.79 -15.19 -43.30
CA PHE A 455 -12.14 -14.71 -42.08
C PHE A 455 -12.03 -13.18 -42.10
N THR A 456 -12.44 -12.54 -41.00
CA THR A 456 -12.29 -11.10 -40.80
C THR A 456 -11.49 -10.86 -39.52
N PHE A 457 -10.34 -10.20 -39.67
CA PHE A 457 -9.52 -9.74 -38.55
C PHE A 457 -9.52 -8.21 -38.54
N TRP A 458 -9.94 -7.60 -37.43
CA TRP A 458 -10.04 -6.15 -37.33
C TRP A 458 -9.52 -5.67 -35.98
N ASN A 459 -8.48 -4.83 -35.99
CA ASN A 459 -7.97 -4.14 -34.81
C ASN A 459 -7.61 -5.08 -33.63
N ASN A 460 -7.17 -6.31 -33.93
CA ASN A 460 -6.61 -7.18 -32.91
C ASN A 460 -5.18 -6.73 -32.56
N THR A 461 -4.74 -6.96 -31.34
CA THR A 461 -3.41 -6.54 -30.86
C THR A 461 -2.78 -7.60 -29.96
N ALA A 462 -1.48 -7.81 -30.08
CA ALA A 462 -0.70 -8.64 -29.19
C ALA A 462 0.51 -7.85 -28.67
N LYS A 463 0.84 -7.99 -27.39
CA LYS A 463 1.97 -7.26 -26.79
C LYS A 463 3.33 -7.68 -27.38
N VAL A 464 3.48 -8.95 -27.76
CA VAL A 464 4.76 -9.51 -28.21
C VAL A 464 4.77 -9.82 -29.70
N ALA A 465 3.89 -10.70 -30.19
CA ALA A 465 3.88 -11.11 -31.59
C ALA A 465 2.53 -11.68 -32.05
N GLY A 466 2.24 -11.54 -33.35
CA GLY A 466 1.02 -12.07 -33.99
C GLY A 466 -0.24 -11.38 -33.50
N ASP A 467 -0.45 -10.10 -33.85
CA ASP A 467 -1.66 -9.35 -33.51
C ASP A 467 -2.93 -10.10 -33.90
N ASP A 468 -2.97 -10.66 -35.11
CA ASP A 468 -4.13 -11.41 -35.60
C ASP A 468 -3.97 -12.91 -35.37
N MET A 469 -2.83 -13.50 -35.72
CA MET A 469 -2.58 -14.93 -35.61
C MET A 469 -1.14 -15.23 -35.17
N TYR A 470 -0.97 -16.21 -34.29
CA TYR A 470 0.33 -16.76 -33.91
C TYR A 470 0.36 -18.29 -34.04
N GLY A 471 1.39 -18.82 -34.72
CA GLY A 471 1.70 -20.26 -34.75
C GLY A 471 0.98 -21.09 -35.83
N ILE A 472 0.37 -20.45 -36.83
CA ILE A 472 -0.41 -21.11 -37.90
C ILE A 472 0.21 -20.82 -39.27
N ILE A 473 0.41 -21.85 -40.09
CA ILE A 473 0.80 -21.74 -41.50
C ILE A 473 -0.29 -22.39 -42.36
N THR A 474 -0.87 -21.63 -43.29
CA THR A 474 -2.02 -22.08 -44.09
C THR A 474 -1.61 -22.59 -45.48
N SER A 475 -0.37 -22.36 -45.91
CA SER A 475 0.16 -22.80 -47.21
C SER A 475 0.63 -24.26 -47.24
N ARG A 476 0.42 -25.00 -46.15
CA ARG A 476 0.93 -26.36 -45.96
C ARG A 476 -0.12 -27.41 -46.39
N SER A 477 0.34 -28.56 -46.89
CA SER A 477 -0.50 -29.61 -47.50
C SER A 477 -1.51 -30.29 -46.55
N ASP A 478 -1.35 -30.12 -45.25
CA ASP A 478 -2.29 -30.56 -44.20
C ASP A 478 -3.51 -29.63 -44.03
N CYS A 479 -3.52 -28.48 -44.71
CA CYS A 479 -4.56 -27.47 -44.65
C CYS A 479 -5.56 -27.66 -45.81
N ASN A 480 -6.73 -28.25 -45.55
CA ASN A 480 -7.78 -28.49 -46.55
C ASN A 480 -8.90 -27.44 -46.50
N VAL A 481 -8.55 -26.14 -46.38
CA VAL A 481 -9.51 -25.02 -46.33
C VAL A 481 -9.03 -23.88 -47.20
N LEU A 482 -9.89 -23.39 -48.10
CA LEU A 482 -9.68 -22.15 -48.83
C LEU A 482 -10.13 -20.98 -47.94
N LEU A 483 -9.19 -20.16 -47.47
CA LEU A 483 -9.48 -19.01 -46.60
C LEU A 483 -9.63 -17.74 -47.45
N ASN A 484 -10.79 -17.09 -47.37
CA ASN A 484 -10.97 -15.74 -47.92
C ASN A 484 -10.83 -14.71 -46.79
N ILE A 485 -9.69 -14.04 -46.75
CA ILE A 485 -9.38 -13.02 -45.75
C ILE A 485 -9.89 -11.68 -46.27
N THR A 486 -10.90 -11.13 -45.60
CA THR A 486 -11.59 -9.90 -46.03
C THR A 486 -10.72 -8.63 -45.91
N ASN A 487 -9.66 -8.66 -45.09
CA ASN A 487 -8.70 -7.57 -44.96
C ASN A 487 -7.34 -7.97 -45.59
N PRO A 488 -6.75 -7.13 -46.48
CA PRO A 488 -5.55 -7.51 -47.22
C PRO A 488 -4.25 -7.49 -46.40
N ILE A 489 -4.25 -6.89 -45.20
CA ILE A 489 -3.09 -6.79 -44.33
C ILE A 489 -3.44 -7.46 -43.00
N ILE A 490 -2.92 -8.66 -42.79
CA ILE A 490 -2.98 -9.37 -41.50
C ILE A 490 -1.60 -9.45 -40.89
N LYS A 491 -1.52 -9.25 -39.58
CA LYS A 491 -0.26 -9.29 -38.82
C LYS A 491 -0.14 -10.63 -38.13
N THR A 492 0.69 -11.48 -38.71
CA THR A 492 0.91 -12.85 -38.22
C THR A 492 2.35 -13.07 -37.79
N SER A 493 2.58 -14.05 -36.93
CA SER A 493 3.93 -14.46 -36.52
C SER A 493 3.94 -15.93 -36.10
N GLY A 494 5.12 -16.44 -35.80
CA GLY A 494 5.31 -17.84 -35.46
C GLY A 494 6.54 -18.09 -34.63
N ILE A 495 6.87 -19.37 -34.51
CA ILE A 495 8.06 -19.87 -33.82
C ILE A 495 9.32 -19.24 -34.47
N PRO A 496 10.34 -18.85 -33.68
CA PRO A 496 11.57 -18.26 -34.20
C PRO A 496 12.23 -19.11 -35.28
N ASP A 497 12.48 -18.50 -36.45
CA ASP A 497 13.14 -19.12 -37.60
C ASP A 497 14.48 -18.45 -37.94
N LYS A 498 14.58 -17.11 -37.84
CA LYS A 498 15.80 -16.34 -38.18
C LYS A 498 16.29 -15.48 -37.01
N LEU A 499 17.62 -15.31 -36.90
CA LEU A 499 18.29 -14.43 -35.92
C LEU A 499 19.10 -13.35 -36.65
N CYS A 500 18.90 -12.08 -36.29
CA CYS A 500 19.54 -10.95 -36.95
C CYS A 500 20.18 -9.97 -35.96
N TYR A 501 21.35 -9.41 -36.31
CA TYR A 501 21.99 -8.34 -35.53
C TYR A 501 21.36 -6.99 -35.82
N CYS A 502 21.12 -6.20 -34.78
CA CYS A 502 20.45 -4.91 -34.86
C CYS A 502 21.41 -3.77 -34.45
N ASN A 503 21.42 -2.67 -35.21
CA ASN A 503 22.24 -1.50 -34.89
C ASN A 503 21.37 -0.28 -34.61
N PHE A 504 21.43 0.26 -33.38
CA PHE A 504 20.66 1.43 -32.94
C PHE A 504 20.94 2.73 -33.74
N LYS A 505 21.97 2.77 -34.60
CA LYS A 505 22.31 3.97 -35.37
C LYS A 505 21.52 4.14 -36.67
N ASN A 506 20.95 3.07 -37.21
CA ASN A 506 20.17 3.12 -38.45
C ASN A 506 18.77 2.62 -38.16
N ASP A 507 17.91 3.52 -37.69
CA ASP A 507 16.48 3.35 -37.89
C ASP A 507 16.23 3.22 -39.40
N VAL A 508 15.29 2.35 -39.78
CA VAL A 508 14.79 2.19 -41.16
C VAL A 508 15.61 1.24 -42.07
N GLN A 509 15.52 -0.07 -41.84
CA GLN A 509 15.16 -1.10 -42.85
C GLN A 509 15.56 -2.51 -42.37
N TYR A 510 14.55 -3.30 -41.98
CA TYR A 510 14.66 -4.72 -41.63
C TYR A 510 14.88 -5.64 -42.84
N HIS A 511 15.73 -5.27 -43.79
CA HIS A 511 15.91 -6.05 -45.03
C HIS A 511 17.27 -6.75 -45.17
N ASN A 512 18.29 -6.35 -44.39
CA ASN A 512 19.59 -7.00 -44.44
C ASN A 512 20.02 -7.44 -43.04
N CYS A 513 19.77 -8.71 -42.69
CA CYS A 513 20.36 -9.31 -41.50
C CYS A 513 21.88 -9.35 -41.69
N PHE A 514 22.59 -8.44 -41.02
CA PHE A 514 24.06 -8.40 -41.07
C PHE A 514 24.64 -9.57 -40.28
N TYR A 515 25.40 -10.44 -40.96
CA TYR A 515 26.06 -11.58 -40.33
C TYR A 515 27.43 -11.25 -39.72
N ASN A 516 28.03 -10.11 -40.11
CA ASN A 516 29.37 -9.69 -39.65
C ASN A 516 29.28 -8.53 -38.65
N ILE A 517 29.53 -8.81 -37.37
CA ILE A 517 29.54 -7.85 -36.26
C ILE A 517 30.99 -7.35 -36.00
N PRO A 518 31.21 -6.05 -35.67
CA PRO A 518 32.53 -5.54 -35.29
C PRO A 518 33.09 -6.17 -34.02
N GLU A 519 34.42 -6.25 -33.96
CA GLU A 519 35.19 -6.80 -32.84
C GLU A 519 35.18 -5.87 -31.61
N GLN A 520 35.16 -6.44 -30.38
CA GLN A 520 35.12 -5.70 -29.11
C GLN A 520 36.41 -5.89 -28.29
N ASN A 521 36.89 -4.82 -27.64
CA ASN A 521 38.01 -4.86 -26.69
C ASN A 521 37.49 -4.66 -25.26
N ILE A 522 37.86 -5.55 -24.35
CA ILE A 522 37.31 -5.60 -22.98
C ILE A 522 38.39 -5.86 -21.91
N PHE A 523 38.08 -5.57 -20.65
CA PHE A 523 38.86 -6.01 -19.48
C PHE A 523 38.31 -7.32 -18.89
N PRO A 524 39.10 -8.10 -18.14
CA PRO A 524 38.64 -9.32 -17.47
C PRO A 524 37.38 -9.09 -16.62
N GLY A 525 36.31 -9.83 -16.96
CA GLY A 525 34.98 -9.75 -16.34
C GLY A 525 34.04 -8.67 -16.89
N GLN A 526 34.51 -7.80 -17.80
CA GLN A 526 33.65 -6.85 -18.49
C GLN A 526 32.72 -7.57 -19.50
N SER A 527 31.46 -7.15 -19.54
CA SER A 527 30.44 -7.77 -20.38
C SER A 527 30.52 -7.35 -21.85
N LEU A 528 30.60 -8.33 -22.74
CA LEU A 528 30.32 -8.19 -24.17
C LEU A 528 28.85 -7.84 -24.38
N LYS A 529 28.56 -6.96 -25.34
CA LYS A 529 27.20 -6.45 -25.61
C LYS A 529 26.83 -6.65 -27.07
N PHE A 530 25.74 -7.36 -27.34
CA PHE A 530 25.22 -7.60 -28.69
C PHE A 530 23.72 -7.32 -28.74
N ASN A 531 23.24 -6.59 -29.75
CA ASN A 531 21.81 -6.39 -29.95
C ASN A 531 21.31 -7.31 -31.07
N VAL A 532 20.29 -8.10 -30.80
CA VAL A 532 19.76 -9.08 -31.75
C VAL A 532 18.23 -9.10 -31.75
N ALA A 533 17.63 -9.54 -32.85
CA ALA A 533 16.20 -9.76 -33.00
C ALA A 533 15.94 -11.15 -33.59
N LEU A 534 14.81 -11.74 -33.20
CA LEU A 534 14.30 -13.00 -33.75
C LEU A 534 13.12 -12.72 -34.67
N PHE A 535 13.02 -13.51 -35.73
CA PHE A 535 11.93 -13.45 -36.70
C PHE A 535 11.29 -14.82 -36.87
N GLY A 536 9.96 -14.88 -36.82
CA GLY A 536 9.14 -16.08 -37.04
C GLY A 536 8.41 -15.99 -38.38
N LEU A 537 8.04 -17.15 -38.94
CA LEU A 537 7.33 -17.23 -40.21
C LEU A 537 5.89 -16.71 -40.11
N GLU A 538 5.43 -16.02 -41.15
CA GLU A 538 4.04 -15.59 -41.32
C GLU A 538 3.16 -16.70 -41.92
N TYR A 539 1.83 -16.49 -41.94
CA TYR A 539 0.84 -17.49 -42.33
C TYR A 539 1.01 -18.07 -43.74
N ASN A 540 1.54 -17.29 -44.68
CA ASN A 540 1.80 -17.70 -46.07
C ASN A 540 3.17 -18.37 -46.27
N ALA A 541 4.03 -18.37 -45.24
CA ALA A 541 5.42 -18.84 -45.27
C ALA A 541 6.37 -18.08 -46.23
N GLU A 542 6.00 -16.90 -46.74
CA GLU A 542 6.86 -16.09 -47.64
C GLU A 542 7.64 -15.00 -46.89
N GLN A 543 7.06 -14.46 -45.81
CA GLN A 543 7.62 -13.38 -45.02
C GLN A 543 7.88 -13.81 -43.57
N SER A 544 8.65 -12.99 -42.85
CA SER A 544 8.95 -13.22 -41.44
C SER A 544 8.80 -11.94 -40.63
N SER A 545 8.06 -12.02 -39.54
CA SER A 545 7.82 -10.93 -38.61
C SER A 545 8.58 -11.13 -37.31
N VAL A 546 8.76 -10.06 -36.54
CA VAL A 546 9.47 -10.11 -35.26
C VAL A 546 8.74 -11.06 -34.29
N THR A 547 9.52 -11.90 -33.62
CA THR A 547 9.04 -12.83 -32.59
C THR A 547 10.05 -12.89 -31.44
N ASP A 548 9.71 -13.62 -30.40
CA ASP A 548 10.51 -13.79 -29.19
C ASP A 548 10.91 -15.26 -28.99
N GLY A 549 12.04 -15.48 -28.33
CA GLY A 549 12.62 -16.81 -28.18
C GLY A 549 14.00 -16.84 -27.53
N THR A 550 14.55 -18.05 -27.40
CA THR A 550 15.85 -18.27 -26.74
C THR A 550 17.00 -18.18 -27.73
N VAL A 551 18.04 -17.41 -27.39
CA VAL A 551 19.30 -17.31 -28.11
C VAL A 551 20.40 -18.00 -27.32
N TYR A 552 21.15 -18.89 -27.96
CA TYR A 552 22.28 -19.63 -27.43
C TYR A 552 23.59 -18.96 -27.81
N VAL A 553 24.53 -18.86 -26.86
CA VAL A 553 25.84 -18.21 -27.02
C VAL A 553 26.93 -19.26 -26.99
N PHE A 554 27.74 -19.31 -28.04
CA PHE A 554 28.87 -20.22 -28.21
C PHE A 554 30.19 -19.45 -28.29
N ILE A 555 31.23 -19.94 -27.61
CA ILE A 555 32.61 -19.42 -27.72
C ILE A 555 33.52 -20.53 -28.20
N ASP A 556 34.25 -20.29 -29.28
CA ASP A 556 35.11 -21.29 -29.95
C ASP A 556 34.42 -22.67 -30.15
N GLY A 557 33.10 -22.64 -30.41
CA GLY A 557 32.27 -23.84 -30.62
C GLY A 557 31.63 -24.44 -29.36
N VAL A 558 31.96 -23.97 -28.16
CA VAL A 558 31.41 -24.47 -26.89
C VAL A 558 30.22 -23.63 -26.45
N LEU A 559 29.09 -24.25 -26.09
CA LEU A 559 27.93 -23.56 -25.53
C LEU A 559 28.28 -23.00 -24.14
N VAL A 560 28.32 -21.68 -24.00
CA VAL A 560 28.69 -21.01 -22.75
C VAL A 560 27.52 -20.34 -22.03
N ASN A 561 26.47 -19.94 -22.75
CA ASN A 561 25.30 -19.28 -22.17
C ASN A 561 24.07 -19.42 -23.07
N HIS A 562 22.88 -19.14 -22.54
CA HIS A 562 21.66 -18.94 -23.32
C HIS A 562 20.78 -17.86 -22.66
N THR A 563 20.09 -17.06 -23.47
CA THR A 563 19.28 -15.93 -23.01
C THR A 563 18.01 -15.82 -23.83
N TYR A 564 16.88 -15.61 -23.17
CA TYR A 564 15.60 -15.37 -23.84
C TYR A 564 15.41 -13.88 -24.17
N ILE A 565 14.96 -13.58 -25.39
CA ILE A 565 14.76 -12.21 -25.89
C ILE A 565 13.31 -12.00 -26.31
N THR A 566 12.75 -10.81 -26.02
CA THR A 566 11.32 -10.49 -26.23
C THR A 566 11.06 -9.27 -27.10
N SER A 567 12.08 -8.44 -27.35
CA SER A 567 11.92 -7.22 -28.11
C SER A 567 12.54 -7.33 -29.48
N ASN A 568 12.04 -6.48 -30.37
CA ASN A 568 12.81 -6.07 -31.52
C ASN A 568 14.13 -5.43 -31.01
N CYS A 569 15.29 -5.98 -31.40
CA CYS A 569 16.62 -5.49 -30.99
C CYS A 569 16.91 -5.59 -29.46
N SER A 570 16.87 -6.79 -28.89
CA SER A 570 17.22 -7.06 -27.48
C SER A 570 18.74 -7.14 -27.25
N LEU A 571 19.22 -6.58 -26.13
CA LEU A 571 20.62 -6.60 -25.72
C LEU A 571 20.99 -7.89 -24.96
N ILE A 572 21.89 -8.68 -25.54
CA ILE A 572 22.54 -9.83 -24.91
C ILE A 572 23.86 -9.39 -24.28
N LYS A 573 24.09 -9.81 -23.02
CA LYS A 573 25.33 -9.57 -22.27
C LYS A 573 26.02 -10.88 -21.91
N TYR A 574 27.33 -10.95 -22.13
CA TYR A 574 28.15 -12.10 -21.71
C TYR A 574 29.50 -11.62 -21.15
N SER A 575 29.88 -12.06 -19.95
CA SER A 575 31.18 -11.74 -19.34
C SER A 575 32.09 -12.97 -19.35
N PRO A 576 33.19 -12.97 -20.13
CA PRO A 576 34.18 -14.03 -20.09
C PRO A 576 34.93 -14.03 -18.74
N LYS A 577 35.19 -15.23 -18.21
CA LYS A 577 35.85 -15.44 -16.90
C LYS A 577 37.33 -15.82 -17.00
N GLN A 578 37.88 -16.01 -18.20
CA GLN A 578 39.28 -16.43 -18.40
C GLN A 578 40.17 -15.22 -18.74
N PRO A 579 41.36 -15.08 -18.11
CA PRO A 579 42.22 -13.92 -18.26
C PRO A 579 43.28 -14.05 -19.37
N ASN A 580 43.19 -15.04 -20.26
CA ASN A 580 44.15 -15.13 -21.35
C ASN A 580 43.99 -13.92 -22.26
N TYR A 581 45.05 -13.11 -22.36
CA TYR A 581 45.11 -11.90 -23.18
C TYR A 581 45.22 -12.27 -24.68
N THR A 582 44.22 -12.99 -25.17
CA THR A 582 44.13 -13.55 -26.53
C THR A 582 42.80 -13.19 -27.20
N ARG A 583 42.72 -13.46 -28.51
CA ARG A 583 41.54 -13.23 -29.35
C ARG A 583 40.63 -14.46 -29.38
N TYR A 584 39.32 -14.29 -29.22
CA TYR A 584 38.32 -15.36 -29.15
C TYR A 584 37.20 -15.21 -30.20
N GLN A 585 36.59 -16.31 -30.66
CA GLN A 585 35.43 -16.31 -31.56
C GLN A 585 34.12 -16.49 -30.78
N ILE A 586 33.09 -15.69 -31.08
CA ILE A 586 31.76 -15.79 -30.47
C ILE A 586 30.67 -15.97 -31.53
N ARG A 587 29.72 -16.88 -31.28
CA ARG A 587 28.57 -17.19 -32.16
C ARG A 587 27.25 -17.19 -31.36
N LEU A 588 26.22 -16.58 -31.91
CA LEU A 588 24.85 -16.53 -31.35
C LEU A 588 23.90 -17.34 -32.23
N SER A 589 23.05 -18.20 -31.69
CA SER A 589 22.14 -19.10 -32.44
C SER A 589 20.72 -19.12 -31.87
N SER A 590 19.68 -19.28 -32.68
CA SER A 590 18.30 -19.51 -32.20
C SER A 590 17.97 -20.98 -31.90
N ASP A 591 18.85 -21.93 -32.29
CA ASP A 591 18.67 -23.37 -32.06
C ASP A 591 19.89 -23.96 -31.32
N LYS A 592 19.63 -24.97 -30.49
CA LYS A 592 20.60 -25.77 -29.75
C LYS A 592 21.31 -26.81 -30.63
N LYS A 593 20.70 -27.26 -31.73
CA LYS A 593 21.19 -28.39 -32.55
C LYS A 593 22.16 -28.04 -33.70
N TYR A 594 22.71 -26.83 -33.73
CA TYR A 594 23.73 -26.44 -34.74
C TYR A 594 23.26 -26.58 -36.21
N GLU A 595 22.01 -26.22 -36.52
CA GLU A 595 21.54 -26.23 -37.91
C GLU A 595 22.07 -25.03 -38.72
N TYR A 596 22.31 -25.25 -40.01
CA TYR A 596 22.73 -24.21 -40.97
C TYR A 596 21.63 -23.13 -41.10
N TYR A 597 22.03 -21.85 -41.17
CA TYR A 597 21.21 -20.65 -41.40
C TYR A 597 20.56 -19.92 -40.19
N ARG A 598 20.91 -20.28 -38.94
CA ARG A 598 20.30 -19.67 -37.71
C ARG A 598 21.26 -18.93 -36.76
N PHE A 599 22.38 -18.39 -37.25
CA PHE A 599 23.40 -17.81 -36.36
C PHE A 599 24.04 -16.49 -36.83
N VAL A 600 24.64 -15.76 -35.88
CA VAL A 600 25.47 -14.57 -36.10
C VAL A 600 26.84 -14.75 -35.44
N GLN A 601 27.92 -14.18 -36.02
CA GLN A 601 29.32 -14.41 -35.59
C GLN A 601 30.12 -13.10 -35.38
N SER A 602 31.03 -13.08 -34.39
CA SER A 602 31.93 -11.95 -34.05
C SER A 602 33.24 -12.43 -33.36
N TYR A 603 34.12 -11.48 -33.00
CA TYR A 603 35.41 -11.70 -32.29
C TYR A 603 35.60 -10.70 -31.12
N PHE A 604 36.41 -11.04 -30.11
CA PHE A 604 36.78 -10.10 -29.01
C PHE A 604 38.19 -10.35 -28.42
N THR A 605 38.78 -9.32 -27.80
CA THR A 605 40.14 -9.32 -27.17
C THR A 605 40.14 -8.76 -25.72
N ILE A 606 41.00 -9.28 -24.83
CA ILE A 606 41.06 -8.96 -23.38
C ILE A 606 42.38 -8.20 -22.99
N HIS A 607 42.31 -7.12 -22.19
CA HIS A 607 43.43 -6.27 -21.71
C HIS A 607 43.65 -6.26 -20.16
N GLU A 608 44.77 -5.70 -19.66
CA GLU A 608 45.08 -5.56 -18.20
C GLU A 608 44.17 -4.58 -17.42
N CYS A 609 44.04 -4.74 -16.09
CA CYS A 609 43.14 -3.92 -15.26
C CYS A 609 43.60 -2.44 -15.05
N PRO A 610 42.68 -1.46 -14.98
CA PRO A 610 42.97 -0.04 -14.75
C PRO A 610 43.28 0.34 -13.28
N ILE A 611 43.77 1.57 -13.02
CA ILE A 611 44.09 2.07 -11.66
C ILE A 611 42.87 1.99 -10.74
N GLY A 612 43.07 1.48 -9.52
CA GLY A 612 42.00 1.23 -8.55
C GLY A 612 41.39 -0.17 -8.69
N PHE A 613 41.79 -0.94 -9.70
CA PHE A 613 41.40 -2.33 -9.90
C PHE A 613 42.62 -3.26 -9.94
N ASN A 614 42.45 -4.50 -9.50
CA ASN A 614 43.45 -5.56 -9.61
C ASN A 614 42.76 -6.91 -9.91
N VAL A 615 43.45 -7.82 -10.59
CA VAL A 615 42.91 -9.14 -10.91
C VAL A 615 42.74 -9.94 -9.61
N SER A 616 41.55 -10.49 -9.40
CA SER A 616 41.29 -11.41 -8.30
C SER A 616 41.90 -12.79 -8.57
N ASN A 617 42.74 -13.27 -7.65
CA ASN A 617 43.38 -14.60 -7.76
C ASN A 617 42.36 -15.76 -7.76
N SER A 618 41.13 -15.55 -7.30
CA SER A 618 40.08 -16.57 -7.17
C SER A 618 39.08 -16.60 -8.32
N GLN A 619 38.80 -15.47 -8.99
CA GLN A 619 37.73 -15.36 -10.00
C GLN A 619 38.24 -14.95 -11.39
N GLY A 620 39.50 -14.50 -11.52
CA GLY A 620 40.07 -14.07 -12.80
C GLY A 620 39.46 -12.78 -13.36
N ILE A 621 38.78 -11.99 -12.52
CA ILE A 621 38.08 -10.75 -12.87
C ILE A 621 38.77 -9.56 -12.20
N CYS A 622 38.77 -8.38 -12.84
CA CYS A 622 39.23 -7.13 -12.24
C CYS A 622 38.30 -6.70 -11.09
N THR A 623 38.80 -6.74 -9.85
CA THR A 623 38.12 -6.30 -8.62
C THR A 623 38.82 -5.08 -8.01
N CYS A 624 38.28 -4.48 -6.95
CA CYS A 624 38.94 -3.34 -6.28
C CYS A 624 40.40 -3.67 -5.90
N SER A 625 41.32 -2.72 -6.12
CA SER A 625 42.70 -2.84 -5.64
C SER A 625 42.76 -2.81 -4.12
N GLN A 626 43.85 -3.30 -3.53
CA GLN A 626 44.04 -3.30 -2.07
C GLN A 626 43.97 -1.89 -1.45
N SER A 627 44.36 -0.86 -2.20
CA SER A 627 44.29 0.54 -1.77
C SER A 627 42.87 1.12 -1.70
N VAL A 628 41.91 0.51 -2.41
CA VAL A 628 40.50 0.93 -2.48
C VAL A 628 39.61 -0.01 -1.67
N SER A 629 40.00 -1.28 -1.55
CA SER A 629 39.21 -2.33 -0.91
C SER A 629 38.94 -2.06 0.58
N ARG A 630 37.65 -2.01 0.95
CA ARG A 630 37.10 -1.94 2.32
C ARG A 630 35.73 -2.65 2.31
N GLU A 631 35.20 -3.03 3.48
CA GLU A 631 33.91 -3.76 3.61
C GLU A 631 32.71 -3.07 2.92
N ASN A 632 32.71 -1.75 2.82
CA ASN A 632 31.62 -0.94 2.24
C ASN A 632 31.92 -0.37 0.84
N VAL A 633 32.92 -0.90 0.13
CA VAL A 633 33.34 -0.40 -1.18
C VAL A 633 33.20 -1.50 -2.23
N THR A 634 32.53 -1.18 -3.34
CA THR A 634 32.37 -2.05 -4.49
C THR A 634 32.88 -1.34 -5.75
N CYS A 635 33.55 -2.07 -6.62
CA CYS A 635 34.08 -1.56 -7.87
C CYS A 635 33.45 -2.31 -9.03
N ASP A 636 32.88 -1.59 -9.99
CA ASP A 636 32.29 -2.17 -11.20
C ASP A 636 33.17 -1.88 -12.42
N ILE A 637 33.77 -2.96 -12.94
CA ILE A 637 34.64 -2.90 -14.12
C ILE A 637 33.88 -2.52 -15.40
N ASN A 638 32.56 -2.77 -15.49
CA ASN A 638 31.80 -2.46 -16.70
C ASN A 638 31.64 -0.94 -16.93
N THR A 639 31.62 -0.18 -15.85
CA THR A 639 31.39 1.28 -15.85
C THR A 639 32.61 2.08 -15.39
N LEU A 640 33.63 1.41 -14.85
CA LEU A 640 34.78 1.99 -14.13
C LEU A 640 34.35 2.79 -12.89
N ASN A 641 33.18 2.47 -12.35
CA ASN A 641 32.63 3.18 -11.22
C ASN A 641 33.07 2.52 -9.91
N ILE A 642 33.38 3.35 -8.92
CA ILE A 642 33.57 2.96 -7.53
C ILE A 642 32.34 3.41 -6.79
N THR A 643 31.73 2.48 -6.05
CA THR A 643 30.59 2.76 -5.20
C THR A 643 31.00 2.50 -3.76
N HIS A 644 30.81 3.48 -2.89
CA HIS A 644 30.95 3.25 -1.45
C HIS A 644 29.65 3.60 -0.74
N ASN A 645 29.42 2.91 0.37
CA ASN A 645 28.29 3.19 1.25
C ASN A 645 28.79 3.74 2.59
N GLY A 646 28.09 4.75 3.10
CA GLY A 646 28.43 5.43 4.33
C GLY A 646 29.46 6.54 4.17
N LEU A 647 29.82 7.10 5.31
CA LEU A 647 30.72 8.24 5.49
C LEU A 647 32.17 7.88 5.17
N LEU A 648 32.50 7.78 3.89
CA LEU A 648 33.82 7.49 3.36
C LEU A 648 34.17 8.53 2.29
N TRP A 649 35.45 8.81 2.10
CA TRP A 649 35.93 9.55 0.94
C TRP A 649 37.14 8.85 0.35
N ILE A 650 37.07 8.58 -0.95
CA ILE A 650 38.12 7.94 -1.72
C ILE A 650 38.58 8.90 -2.81
N GLY A 651 39.87 9.21 -2.83
CA GLY A 651 40.41 10.10 -3.85
C GLY A 651 41.92 10.04 -3.92
N THR A 652 42.49 10.67 -4.93
CA THR A 652 43.94 10.70 -5.11
C THR A 652 44.57 11.83 -4.30
N TYR A 653 45.73 11.57 -3.70
CA TYR A 653 46.58 12.64 -3.16
C TYR A 653 47.46 13.19 -4.29
N HIS A 654 47.42 14.51 -4.52
CA HIS A 654 48.11 15.14 -5.65
C HIS A 654 49.62 14.84 -5.66
N THR A 655 50.10 14.22 -6.74
CA THR A 655 51.46 14.41 -7.25
C THR A 655 51.38 15.38 -8.43
N SER A 656 52.45 16.11 -8.73
CA SER A 656 52.49 17.29 -9.59
C SER A 656 52.13 17.10 -11.09
N THR A 657 51.55 15.96 -11.49
CA THR A 657 51.16 15.62 -12.88
C THR A 657 49.63 15.48 -13.06
N PRO A 658 49.07 15.78 -14.25
CA PRO A 658 47.65 15.60 -14.52
C PRO A 658 47.26 14.12 -14.52
N PHE A 659 46.16 13.78 -13.83
CA PHE A 659 45.70 12.42 -13.58
C PHE A 659 44.87 11.85 -14.74
N ASN A 660 45.09 10.59 -15.13
CA ASN A 660 44.26 9.84 -16.08
C ASN A 660 43.93 8.45 -15.50
N ALA A 661 42.67 8.24 -15.12
CA ALA A 661 42.19 7.02 -14.50
C ALA A 661 42.17 5.78 -15.44
N ASN A 662 42.22 5.99 -16.76
CA ASN A 662 42.16 4.91 -17.75
C ASN A 662 43.55 4.33 -18.09
N ALA A 663 44.62 4.97 -17.63
CA ALA A 663 45.99 4.50 -17.84
C ALA A 663 46.43 3.62 -16.68
N THR A 664 47.36 2.70 -16.91
CA THR A 664 48.07 1.94 -15.88
C THR A 664 49.25 2.78 -15.37
N ASN A 665 49.05 3.58 -14.31
CA ASN A 665 50.12 4.40 -13.71
C ASN A 665 50.58 3.82 -12.35
N PRO A 666 51.85 3.38 -12.22
CA PRO A 666 52.35 2.72 -11.01
C PRO A 666 52.64 3.65 -9.82
N ASN A 667 52.54 4.99 -9.94
CA ASN A 667 52.92 5.94 -8.88
C ASN A 667 51.74 6.69 -8.22
N ALA A 668 50.49 6.22 -8.37
CA ALA A 668 49.33 6.88 -7.81
C ALA A 668 49.15 6.59 -6.29
N CYS A 669 48.95 7.65 -5.49
CA CYS A 669 48.61 7.54 -4.07
C CYS A 669 47.12 7.77 -3.85
N ILE A 670 46.47 6.85 -3.14
CA ILE A 670 45.03 6.88 -2.86
C ILE A 670 44.82 7.15 -1.37
N ILE A 671 43.91 8.07 -1.08
CA ILE A 671 43.35 8.31 0.24
C ILE A 671 42.04 7.53 0.28
N ASN A 672 41.88 6.69 1.28
CA ASN A 672 40.68 5.91 1.53
C ASN A 672 40.43 5.96 3.04
N GLU A 673 39.66 6.95 3.48
CA GLU A 673 39.42 7.22 4.90
C GLU A 673 37.95 7.55 5.16
N ASP A 674 37.53 7.34 6.41
CA ASP A 674 36.19 7.73 6.86
C ASP A 674 36.04 9.24 6.60
N CYS A 675 34.88 9.71 6.14
CA CYS A 675 34.65 11.12 5.85
C CYS A 675 33.49 11.66 6.66
N LEU A 676 33.80 12.56 7.60
CA LEU A 676 32.88 12.94 8.67
C LEU A 676 32.06 14.18 8.34
N LEU A 677 32.53 15.01 7.40
CA LEU A 677 31.97 16.31 7.05
C LEU A 677 31.65 16.38 5.56
N TYR A 678 30.40 16.74 5.25
CA TYR A 678 29.92 17.05 3.89
C TYR A 678 30.15 15.98 2.82
N CYS A 679 30.53 14.76 3.19
CA CYS A 679 30.41 13.59 2.33
C CYS A 679 28.97 13.10 2.32
N SER A 680 28.52 12.59 1.18
CA SER A 680 27.23 11.93 1.10
C SER A 680 27.27 10.65 1.93
N PRO A 681 26.38 10.48 2.93
CA PRO A 681 26.25 9.23 3.66
C PRO A 681 25.38 8.22 2.91
N ASN A 682 24.72 8.64 1.83
CA ASN A 682 24.00 7.76 0.92
C ASN A 682 25.00 7.12 -0.06
N PRO A 683 24.69 5.95 -0.65
CA PRO A 683 25.56 5.29 -1.62
C PRO A 683 25.93 6.26 -2.75
N VAL A 684 27.23 6.51 -2.94
CA VAL A 684 27.74 7.34 -4.03
C VAL A 684 28.45 6.46 -5.02
N THR A 685 28.09 6.61 -6.29
CA THR A 685 28.79 6.03 -7.42
C THR A 685 29.54 7.15 -8.13
N PHE A 686 30.87 7.03 -8.19
CA PHE A 686 31.73 8.04 -8.80
C PHE A 686 32.87 7.38 -9.56
N LYS A 687 33.60 8.19 -10.34
CA LYS A 687 34.82 7.76 -11.03
C LYS A 687 36.01 8.41 -10.34
N LEU A 688 37.17 7.76 -10.35
CA LEU A 688 38.40 8.36 -9.79
C LEU A 688 38.77 9.71 -10.43
N ASN A 689 38.26 10.00 -11.64
CA ASN A 689 38.45 11.29 -12.31
C ASN A 689 37.49 12.40 -11.84
N ASP A 690 36.44 12.05 -11.09
CA ASP A 690 35.41 12.96 -10.58
C ASP A 690 35.11 12.63 -9.10
N THR A 691 36.08 12.95 -8.24
CA THR A 691 35.99 12.68 -6.80
C THR A 691 35.05 13.62 -6.06
N ASP A 692 34.73 14.77 -6.64
CA ASP A 692 33.82 15.78 -6.07
C ASP A 692 32.38 15.27 -5.96
N ALA A 693 31.99 14.27 -6.76
CA ALA A 693 30.68 13.62 -6.69
C ALA A 693 30.38 12.98 -5.31
N GLN A 694 31.40 12.74 -4.49
CA GLN A 694 31.26 12.23 -3.12
C GLN A 694 30.78 13.29 -2.11
N CYS A 695 30.74 14.56 -2.51
CA CYS A 695 30.45 15.69 -1.63
C CYS A 695 29.01 16.25 -1.78
N VAL A 696 28.45 16.79 -0.69
CA VAL A 696 27.14 17.47 -0.64
C VAL A 696 27.29 19.00 -0.46
N ASP A 697 26.19 19.75 -0.58
CA ASP A 697 26.13 21.20 -0.34
C ASP A 697 27.13 22.05 -1.18
N ASN A 698 27.37 21.64 -2.43
CA ASN A 698 28.35 22.25 -3.35
C ASN A 698 29.79 22.30 -2.80
N ARG A 699 30.10 21.42 -1.85
CA ARG A 699 31.47 21.15 -1.39
C ARG A 699 32.21 20.28 -2.41
N GLY A 700 33.53 20.28 -2.32
CA GLY A 700 34.43 19.54 -3.18
C GLY A 700 35.88 19.59 -2.69
N ARG A 701 36.79 19.13 -3.54
CA ARG A 701 38.22 18.94 -3.27
C ARG A 701 38.46 17.93 -2.14
N LEU A 702 39.66 17.95 -1.57
CA LEU A 702 40.12 16.97 -0.59
C LEU A 702 39.12 16.84 0.56
N MET A 703 38.56 15.64 0.72
CA MET A 703 37.56 15.28 1.75
C MET A 703 36.40 16.28 1.89
N CYS A 704 35.94 16.87 0.78
CA CYS A 704 34.84 17.84 0.77
C CYS A 704 35.10 19.08 1.66
N GLY A 705 36.37 19.42 1.92
CA GLY A 705 36.76 20.48 2.83
C GLY A 705 36.46 21.90 2.35
N SER A 706 36.36 22.10 1.04
CA SER A 706 36.25 23.44 0.43
C SER A 706 35.07 23.53 -0.54
N CYS A 707 34.75 24.75 -0.97
CA CYS A 707 33.74 24.96 -2.01
C CYS A 707 34.26 24.62 -3.41
N ARG A 708 33.40 24.09 -4.28
CA ARG A 708 33.71 23.89 -5.71
C ARG A 708 34.02 25.22 -6.40
N GLY A 709 34.68 25.16 -7.56
CA GLY A 709 34.95 26.34 -8.38
C GLY A 709 33.67 27.16 -8.60
N GLU A 710 33.78 28.49 -8.47
CA GLU A 710 32.68 29.48 -8.53
C GLU A 710 31.80 29.63 -7.28
N TYR A 711 31.88 28.74 -6.29
CA TYR A 711 31.12 28.82 -5.04
C TYR A 711 31.96 29.39 -3.89
N SER A 712 31.29 30.06 -2.95
CA SER A 712 31.89 30.63 -1.74
C SER A 712 31.13 30.15 -0.49
N LEU A 713 31.80 30.11 0.66
CA LEU A 713 31.17 29.70 1.91
C LEU A 713 30.12 30.74 2.33
N LEU A 714 28.96 30.30 2.81
CA LEU A 714 27.91 31.20 3.32
C LEU A 714 28.17 31.56 4.80
N LEU A 715 27.88 32.80 5.19
CA LEU A 715 27.84 33.24 6.57
C LEU A 715 26.52 32.75 7.19
N GLY A 716 26.58 32.09 8.36
CA GLY A 716 25.41 31.52 9.02
C GLY A 716 25.18 30.02 8.81
N SER A 717 25.74 29.41 7.74
CA SER A 717 25.76 27.95 7.55
C SER A 717 27.07 27.46 6.94
N ASN A 718 27.33 26.15 6.95
CA ASN A 718 28.55 25.58 6.36
C ASN A 718 28.38 25.19 4.87
N LYS A 719 27.36 25.73 4.20
CA LYS A 719 27.07 25.45 2.78
C LYS A 719 27.83 26.39 1.86
N CYS A 720 28.02 25.95 0.62
CA CYS A 720 28.63 26.74 -0.43
C CYS A 720 27.55 27.30 -1.38
N GLY A 721 27.55 28.61 -1.60
CA GLY A 721 26.61 29.32 -2.47
C GLY A 721 27.31 30.25 -3.46
N GLN A 722 26.61 30.65 -4.51
CA GLN A 722 27.13 31.60 -5.50
C GLN A 722 26.97 33.04 -5.00
N CYS A 723 28.04 33.81 -5.15
CA CYS A 723 28.16 35.19 -4.71
C CYS A 723 28.27 36.11 -5.92
N HIS A 724 27.30 37.02 -6.11
CA HIS A 724 27.15 37.81 -7.33
C HIS A 724 27.68 39.25 -7.24
N ASP A 725 27.62 39.91 -6.06
CA ASP A 725 27.99 41.34 -5.90
C ASP A 725 28.88 41.62 -4.69
N ASP A 726 29.95 42.40 -4.88
CA ASP A 726 30.88 42.80 -3.81
C ASP A 726 30.32 43.93 -2.90
N TYR A 727 29.39 44.76 -3.41
CA TYR A 727 28.78 45.87 -2.65
C TYR A 727 27.85 45.41 -1.51
N MET A 728 27.39 44.16 -1.55
CA MET A 728 26.52 43.59 -0.51
C MET A 728 27.23 43.48 0.84
N MET A 729 28.55 43.31 0.86
CA MET A 729 29.34 43.25 2.11
C MET A 729 29.14 44.51 2.97
N ILE A 730 29.19 45.70 2.35
CA ILE A 730 29.05 46.98 3.05
C ILE A 730 27.65 47.15 3.64
N ALA A 731 26.62 46.72 2.89
CA ALA A 731 25.24 46.73 3.35
C ALA A 731 25.05 45.82 4.57
N TRP A 732 25.61 44.60 4.54
CA TRP A 732 25.56 43.67 5.66
C TRP A 732 26.28 44.19 6.90
N VAL A 733 27.50 44.73 6.75
CA VAL A 733 28.25 45.33 7.87
C VAL A 733 27.47 46.48 8.51
N SER A 734 26.87 47.35 7.70
CA SER A 734 26.05 48.47 8.18
C SER A 734 24.81 48.02 8.95
N LEU A 735 24.11 47.00 8.44
CA LEU A 735 22.97 46.40 9.11
C LEU A 735 23.35 45.79 10.47
N PHE A 736 24.47 45.07 10.53
CA PHE A 736 24.94 44.46 11.78
C PHE A 736 25.36 45.48 12.83
N ALA A 737 25.95 46.59 12.40
CA ALA A 737 26.24 47.70 13.30
C ALA A 737 24.95 48.21 13.99
N VAL A 738 23.91 48.49 13.21
CA VAL A 738 22.62 48.98 13.73
C VAL A 738 21.92 47.94 14.62
N MET A 739 21.87 46.68 14.19
CA MET A 739 21.22 45.61 14.96
C MET A 739 21.85 45.39 16.33
N GLY A 740 23.18 45.44 16.44
CA GLY A 740 23.86 45.30 17.72
C GLY A 740 23.50 46.40 18.72
N VAL A 741 23.41 47.65 18.26
CA VAL A 741 22.99 48.79 19.10
C VAL A 741 21.55 48.61 19.56
N MET A 742 20.64 48.24 18.65
CA MET A 742 19.23 47.99 18.98
C MET A 742 19.06 46.86 20.01
N LEU A 743 19.83 45.77 19.90
CA LEU A 743 19.80 44.67 20.86
C LEU A 743 20.18 45.15 22.27
N VAL A 744 21.26 45.94 22.40
CA VAL A 744 21.70 46.47 23.69
C VAL A 744 20.65 47.41 24.29
N LEU A 745 20.04 48.29 23.48
CA LEU A 745 18.96 49.18 23.93
C LEU A 745 17.72 48.41 24.37
N LEU A 746 17.34 47.35 23.64
CA LEU A 746 16.20 46.48 23.98
C LEU A 746 16.39 45.78 25.33
N LEU A 747 17.59 45.22 25.59
CA LEU A 747 17.91 44.57 26.86
C LEU A 747 17.81 45.55 28.04
N ILE A 748 18.23 46.81 27.85
CA ILE A 748 18.08 47.86 28.87
C ILE A 748 16.60 48.24 29.05
N ALA A 749 15.85 48.46 27.97
CA ALA A 749 14.47 48.94 28.01
C ALA A 749 13.50 47.94 28.66
N LEU A 750 13.68 46.64 28.38
CA LEU A 750 12.84 45.57 28.94
C LEU A 750 13.36 45.02 30.27
N ASN A 751 14.50 45.53 30.78
CA ASN A 751 15.20 44.99 31.95
C ASN A 751 15.38 43.46 31.86
N LEU A 752 15.68 42.97 30.65
CA LEU A 752 15.85 41.55 30.35
C LEU A 752 17.26 41.11 30.77
N THR A 753 17.50 41.07 32.08
CA THR A 753 18.82 40.85 32.66
C THR A 753 18.87 39.58 33.48
N VAL A 754 20.08 39.01 33.60
CA VAL A 754 20.32 37.82 34.44
C VAL A 754 19.94 38.05 35.92
N SER A 755 19.95 39.30 36.39
CA SER A 755 19.57 39.68 37.75
C SER A 755 18.10 39.44 38.11
N VAL A 756 17.22 39.32 37.12
CA VAL A 756 15.80 38.97 37.35
C VAL A 756 15.59 37.45 37.47
N GLY A 757 16.53 36.66 36.93
CA GLY A 757 16.56 35.20 37.05
C GLY A 757 15.73 34.43 36.02
N THR A 758 14.89 35.08 35.21
CA THR A 758 14.04 34.39 34.22
C THR A 758 14.79 33.85 32.99
N LEU A 759 16.06 34.23 32.80
CA LEU A 759 16.84 33.93 31.59
C LEU A 759 17.77 32.71 31.71
N ASN A 760 18.22 32.34 32.91
CA ASN A 760 19.31 31.37 33.06
C ASN A 760 18.98 29.99 32.45
N GLY A 761 17.82 29.41 32.79
CA GLY A 761 17.34 28.16 32.19
C GLY A 761 17.09 28.27 30.69
N LEU A 762 16.59 29.42 30.22
CA LEU A 762 16.35 29.70 28.80
C LEU A 762 17.65 29.73 27.98
N LEU A 763 18.67 30.44 28.49
CA LEU A 763 19.97 30.54 27.83
C LEU A 763 20.69 29.19 27.83
N PHE A 764 20.61 28.45 28.94
CA PHE A 764 21.14 27.10 29.00
C PHE A 764 20.49 26.19 27.93
N TYR A 765 19.16 26.19 27.81
CA TYR A 765 18.45 25.46 26.77
C TYR A 765 18.93 25.85 25.37
N ALA A 766 18.85 27.13 25.03
CA ALA A 766 19.20 27.62 23.69
C ALA A 766 20.66 27.29 23.31
N ASN A 767 21.58 27.39 24.28
CA ASN A 767 22.99 27.06 24.11
C ASN A 767 23.21 25.57 23.82
N ILE A 768 22.56 24.68 24.58
CA ILE A 768 22.69 23.23 24.35
C ILE A 768 22.07 22.82 23.02
N VAL A 769 20.85 23.30 22.70
CA VAL A 769 20.18 22.94 21.43
C VAL A 769 21.00 23.40 20.23
N LYS A 770 21.62 24.57 20.28
CA LYS A 770 22.50 25.06 19.19
C LYS A 770 23.80 24.28 19.08
N LEU A 771 24.34 23.79 20.19
CA LEU A 771 25.55 22.98 20.21
C LEU A 771 25.30 21.56 19.67
N TYR A 772 24.17 20.96 20.01
CA TYR A 772 23.75 19.61 19.60
C TYR A 772 22.87 19.59 18.35
N GLU A 773 22.72 20.72 17.66
CA GLU A 773 21.97 20.85 16.40
C GLU A 773 22.25 19.71 15.39
N PRO A 774 23.52 19.33 15.09
CA PRO A 774 23.80 18.22 14.15
C PRO A 774 23.45 16.83 14.70
N VAL A 775 23.30 16.69 16.02
CA VAL A 775 22.92 15.43 16.67
C VAL A 775 21.39 15.28 16.66
N PHE A 776 20.65 16.37 16.88
CA PHE A 776 19.19 16.33 16.92
C PHE A 776 18.55 16.16 15.55
N ILE A 777 19.09 16.79 14.49
CA ILE A 777 18.47 16.79 13.14
C ILE A 777 19.51 16.84 12.02
N ARG A 778 19.25 16.11 10.93
CA ARG A 778 20.06 16.08 9.70
C ARG A 778 19.56 17.01 8.57
N GLU A 779 18.30 17.45 8.59
CA GLU A 779 17.70 18.30 7.54
C GLU A 779 16.79 19.41 8.09
N ARG A 780 16.71 20.56 7.38
CA ARG A 780 16.14 21.82 7.88
C ARG A 780 14.79 21.68 8.58
N THR A 781 14.74 22.27 9.77
CA THR A 781 13.55 22.60 10.55
C THR A 781 12.81 23.78 9.92
N ILE A 782 11.64 24.13 10.47
CA ILE A 782 10.95 25.38 10.13
C ILE A 782 11.94 26.53 10.36
N PRO A 783 12.33 27.28 9.31
CA PRO A 783 13.45 28.22 9.36
C PRO A 783 13.27 29.31 10.43
N VAL A 784 12.02 29.68 10.72
CA VAL A 784 11.67 30.69 11.72
C VAL A 784 12.04 30.24 13.14
N LEU A 785 11.86 28.96 13.47
CA LEU A 785 12.09 28.45 14.83
C LEU A 785 13.60 28.32 15.14
N SER A 786 14.40 27.88 14.18
CA SER A 786 15.86 27.78 14.32
C SER A 786 16.56 29.15 14.32
N GLN A 787 15.96 30.14 13.65
CA GLN A 787 16.40 31.54 13.70
C GLN A 787 16.33 32.11 15.13
N VAL A 788 15.23 31.87 15.86
CA VAL A 788 15.08 32.36 17.25
C VAL A 788 16.18 31.82 18.16
N ILE A 789 16.50 30.52 18.08
CA ILE A 789 17.64 29.94 18.82
C ILE A 789 18.96 30.58 18.40
N SER A 790 19.16 30.79 17.10
CA SER A 790 20.40 31.38 16.59
C SER A 790 20.59 32.81 17.11
N TRP A 791 19.54 33.64 17.13
CA TRP A 791 19.60 35.00 17.67
C TRP A 791 19.91 35.04 19.17
N ILE A 792 19.30 34.15 19.96
CA ILE A 792 19.59 34.02 21.40
C ILE A 792 21.06 33.61 21.62
N ASN A 793 21.65 32.84 20.72
CA ASN A 793 23.07 32.45 20.74
C ASN A 793 24.01 33.48 20.08
N LEU A 794 23.53 34.68 19.74
CA LEU A 794 24.29 35.72 19.04
C LEU A 794 24.79 35.30 17.65
N ASP A 795 24.15 34.32 17.01
CA ASP A 795 24.36 33.92 15.62
C ASP A 795 23.38 34.63 14.68
N PHE A 796 23.75 34.77 13.40
CA PHE A 796 22.95 35.48 12.40
C PHE A 796 21.57 34.82 12.15
N GLY A 797 21.51 33.49 12.16
CA GLY A 797 20.27 32.73 11.97
C GLY A 797 19.78 32.61 10.53
N PHE A 798 20.33 33.36 9.58
CA PHE A 798 20.06 33.24 8.15
C PHE A 798 21.35 33.06 7.35
N GLU A 799 21.24 32.42 6.19
CA GLU A 799 22.37 32.12 5.29
C GLU A 799 22.61 33.31 4.37
N ILE A 800 23.82 33.87 4.39
CA ILE A 800 24.17 35.07 3.62
C ILE A 800 25.46 34.80 2.86
N CYS A 801 25.50 35.14 1.58
CA CYS A 801 26.79 35.31 0.91
C CYS A 801 27.40 36.66 1.34
N PHE A 802 28.50 36.62 2.09
CA PHE A 802 29.15 37.86 2.58
C PHE A 802 30.03 38.52 1.51
N TYR A 803 30.88 37.75 0.82
CA TYR A 803 31.63 38.16 -0.38
C TYR A 803 32.19 36.93 -1.13
N LYS A 804 32.62 37.11 -2.39
CA LYS A 804 33.16 36.03 -3.24
C LYS A 804 34.54 35.56 -2.75
N GLY A 805 34.68 34.25 -2.57
CA GLY A 805 35.92 33.61 -2.11
C GLY A 805 36.05 33.48 -0.58
N MET A 806 34.98 33.74 0.19
CA MET A 806 34.98 33.49 1.63
C MET A 806 35.19 31.99 1.93
N ASP A 807 36.13 31.69 2.84
CA ASP A 807 36.49 30.34 3.26
C ASP A 807 36.23 30.13 4.77
N SER A 808 36.51 28.92 5.25
CA SER A 808 36.32 28.56 6.67
C SER A 808 37.18 29.41 7.61
N TYR A 809 38.35 29.88 7.17
CA TYR A 809 39.25 30.69 7.99
C TYR A 809 38.64 32.05 8.32
N VAL A 810 38.19 32.80 7.30
CA VAL A 810 37.59 34.13 7.51
C VAL A 810 36.29 34.03 8.31
N LYS A 811 35.51 32.98 8.07
CA LYS A 811 34.28 32.73 8.81
C LYS A 811 34.52 32.63 10.32
N GLN A 812 35.53 31.88 10.77
CA GLN A 812 35.80 31.74 12.21
C GLN A 812 36.31 33.05 12.84
N LEU A 813 37.07 33.84 12.10
CA LEU A 813 37.53 35.15 12.57
C LEU A 813 36.34 36.10 12.85
N LEU A 814 35.34 36.10 11.96
CA LEU A 814 34.11 36.89 12.15
C LEU A 814 33.30 36.44 13.38
N GLN A 815 33.33 35.15 13.73
CA GLN A 815 32.64 34.64 14.94
C GLN A 815 33.27 35.18 16.23
N PHE A 816 34.59 35.40 16.26
CA PHE A 816 35.25 36.07 17.39
C PHE A 816 34.91 37.56 17.46
N ALA A 817 34.87 38.26 16.33
CA ALA A 817 34.68 39.71 16.30
C ALA A 817 33.32 40.18 16.86
N PHE A 818 32.25 39.44 16.59
CA PHE A 818 30.88 39.88 16.92
C PHE A 818 30.60 40.04 18.44
N PRO A 819 30.96 39.10 19.32
CA PRO A 819 30.84 39.31 20.77
C PRO A 819 31.62 40.51 21.31
N PHE A 820 32.87 40.69 20.87
CA PHE A 820 33.69 41.82 21.30
C PHE A 820 33.09 43.16 20.89
N TYR A 821 32.48 43.23 19.69
CA TYR A 821 31.74 44.39 19.23
C TYR A 821 30.61 44.78 20.22
N LEU A 822 29.77 43.82 20.64
CA LEU A 822 28.68 44.10 21.59
C LEU A 822 29.21 44.56 22.96
N TRP A 823 30.32 44.00 23.42
CA TRP A 823 30.94 44.42 24.69
C TRP A 823 31.45 45.86 24.63
N ILE A 824 32.05 46.26 23.51
CA ILE A 824 32.51 47.63 23.29
C ILE A 824 31.33 48.62 23.37
N ILE A 825 30.19 48.31 22.74
CA ILE A 825 28.99 49.18 22.78
C ILE A 825 28.54 49.43 24.22
N ILE A 826 28.34 48.38 25.01
CA ILE A 826 27.84 48.53 26.39
C ILE A 826 28.89 49.19 27.30
N ILE A 827 30.18 48.94 27.10
CA ILE A 827 31.26 49.62 27.85
C ILE A 827 31.24 51.12 27.53
N VAL A 828 31.06 51.51 26.27
CA VAL A 828 30.90 52.91 25.86
C VAL A 828 29.66 53.52 26.51
N ILE A 829 28.51 52.84 26.50
CA ILE A 829 27.29 53.31 27.17
C ILE A 829 27.53 53.50 28.68
N ILE A 830 28.20 52.56 29.36
CA ILE A 830 28.55 52.68 30.78
C ILE A 830 29.45 53.90 31.03
N GLN A 831 30.46 54.13 30.19
CA GLN A 831 31.34 55.30 30.30
C GLN A 831 30.58 56.62 30.08
N VAL A 832 29.66 56.66 29.11
CA VAL A 832 28.80 57.81 28.83
C VAL A 832 27.84 58.07 30.00
N CYS A 833 27.20 57.04 30.56
CA CYS A 833 26.35 57.16 31.76
C CYS A 833 27.12 57.71 32.97
N ARG A 834 28.40 57.33 33.14
CA ARG A 834 29.24 57.88 34.22
C ARG A 834 29.58 59.36 34.02
N ARG A 835 29.69 59.82 32.78
CA ARG A 835 30.05 61.21 32.45
C ARG A 835 28.84 62.16 32.45
N TYR A 836 27.63 61.67 32.13
CA TYR A 836 26.41 62.49 32.02
C TYR A 836 25.30 62.06 32.99
N GLY A 837 25.11 62.82 34.06
CA GLY A 837 24.16 62.50 35.14
C GLY A 837 22.68 62.39 34.72
N LYS A 838 22.26 63.07 33.64
CA LYS A 838 20.89 62.96 33.09
C LYS A 838 20.62 61.59 32.47
N ILE A 839 21.61 61.02 31.75
CA ILE A 839 21.51 59.69 31.14
C ILE A 839 21.63 58.60 32.21
N SER A 840 22.46 58.84 33.23
CA SER A 840 22.57 57.95 34.40
C SER A 840 21.23 57.74 35.12
N ARG A 841 20.40 58.78 35.26
CA ARG A 841 19.05 58.66 35.86
C ARG A 841 18.07 57.85 35.00
N LEU A 842 18.29 57.77 33.69
CA LEU A 842 17.42 57.03 32.76
C LEU A 842 17.85 55.57 32.58
N MET A 843 19.17 55.29 32.58
CA MET A 843 19.71 53.98 32.15
C MET A 843 20.73 53.37 33.13
N GLY A 844 21.17 54.10 34.15
CA GLY A 844 22.35 53.77 34.96
C GLY A 844 22.19 52.54 35.85
N SER A 845 20.99 52.27 36.39
CA SER A 845 20.73 51.09 37.25
C SER A 845 20.76 49.76 36.51
N HIS A 846 20.50 49.77 35.19
CA HIS A 846 20.31 48.56 34.40
C HIS A 846 21.53 48.23 33.50
N ALA A 847 22.47 49.15 33.31
CA ALA A 847 23.59 48.97 32.38
C ALA A 847 24.59 47.87 32.80
N VAL A 848 24.92 47.75 34.09
CA VAL A 848 25.85 46.70 34.57
C VAL A 848 25.22 45.29 34.51
N PRO A 849 23.96 45.08 34.93
CA PRO A 849 23.27 43.81 34.69
C PRO A 849 23.16 43.41 33.20
N VAL A 850 23.03 44.37 32.28
CA VAL A 850 23.05 44.09 30.83
C VAL A 850 24.44 43.65 30.36
N LEU A 851 25.52 44.26 30.86
CA LEU A 851 26.89 43.80 30.60
C LEU A 851 27.09 42.34 31.05
N SER A 852 26.66 42.00 32.27
CA SER A 852 26.68 40.62 32.77
C SER A 852 25.87 39.66 31.88
N THR A 853 24.72 40.12 31.37
CA THR A 853 23.88 39.32 30.46
C THR A 853 24.59 39.09 29.12
N LEU A 854 25.24 40.10 28.55
CA LEU A 854 26.00 39.98 27.30
C LEU A 854 27.24 39.07 27.44
N PHE A 855 27.96 39.12 28.57
CA PHE A 855 29.05 38.18 28.84
C PHE A 855 28.56 36.74 28.88
N LEU A 856 27.43 36.48 29.52
CA LEU A 856 26.83 35.14 29.60
C LEU A 856 26.36 34.64 28.23
N LEU A 857 25.73 35.51 27.42
CA LEU A 857 25.31 35.21 26.05
C LEU A 857 26.50 34.91 25.13
N SER A 858 27.59 35.68 25.28
CA SER A 858 28.79 35.58 24.45
C SER A 858 29.64 34.35 24.76
N TYR A 859 29.59 33.86 26.01
CA TYR A 859 30.41 32.75 26.50
C TYR A 859 30.32 31.51 25.61
N THR A 860 29.11 31.00 25.37
CA THR A 860 28.91 29.74 24.62
C THR A 860 29.40 29.86 23.18
N LYS A 861 29.18 31.02 22.54
CA LYS A 861 29.63 31.29 21.18
C LYS A 861 31.16 31.28 21.06
N LEU A 862 31.85 31.99 21.93
CA LEU A 862 33.33 32.04 21.96
C LEU A 862 33.93 30.67 22.23
N VAL A 863 33.38 29.94 23.20
CA VAL A 863 33.81 28.58 23.55
C VAL A 863 33.65 27.63 22.36
N ARG A 864 32.51 27.66 21.65
CA ARG A 864 32.28 26.86 20.44
C ARG A 864 33.30 27.18 19.34
N THR A 865 33.56 28.45 19.07
CA THR A 865 34.53 28.88 18.06
C THR A 865 35.95 28.40 18.40
N ILE A 866 36.37 28.50 19.67
CA ILE A 866 37.69 28.01 20.12
C ILE A 866 37.82 26.51 19.81
N VAL A 867 36.82 25.70 20.11
CA VAL A 867 36.95 24.26 19.89
C VAL A 867 37.01 23.89 18.40
N ILE A 868 36.22 24.54 17.53
CA ILE A 868 36.29 24.30 16.08
C ILE A 868 37.69 24.60 15.52
N VAL A 869 38.36 25.63 16.04
CA VAL A 869 39.73 25.99 15.65
C VAL A 869 40.75 24.97 16.16
N LEU A 870 40.60 24.47 17.38
CA LEU A 870 41.55 23.53 18.00
C LEU A 870 41.36 22.07 17.55
N HIS A 871 40.37 21.79 16.71
CA HIS A 871 40.04 20.42 16.32
C HIS A 871 40.95 19.91 15.20
N LYS A 872 41.82 18.95 15.55
CA LYS A 872 42.83 18.32 14.69
C LYS A 872 42.31 17.02 14.07
N ARG A 873 42.74 16.70 12.85
CA ARG A 873 42.49 15.42 12.18
C ARG A 873 43.75 14.76 11.63
N GLU A 874 43.85 13.43 11.75
CA GLU A 874 44.93 12.62 11.18
C GLU A 874 44.39 11.77 10.01
N VAL A 875 45.12 11.70 8.91
CA VAL A 875 44.70 11.01 7.66
C VAL A 875 45.84 10.14 7.14
N THR A 876 45.54 8.88 6.78
CA THR A 876 46.52 7.99 6.15
C THR A 876 46.40 8.01 4.62
N VAL A 877 47.55 8.09 3.93
CA VAL A 877 47.66 8.05 2.48
C VAL A 877 48.34 6.74 2.08
N GLN A 878 47.74 5.97 1.18
CA GLN A 878 48.27 4.69 0.69
C GLN A 878 48.86 4.86 -0.71
N CYS A 879 50.18 4.80 -0.82
CA CYS A 879 50.89 4.76 -2.10
C CYS A 879 51.33 3.32 -2.43
N THR A 880 51.59 3.03 -3.70
CA THR A 880 52.04 1.72 -4.20
C THR A 880 53.29 1.16 -3.49
N SER A 881 54.11 2.00 -2.84
CA SER A 881 55.31 1.58 -2.12
C SER A 881 55.29 1.79 -0.59
N LYS A 882 54.53 2.76 -0.03
CA LYS A 882 54.53 3.12 1.41
C LYS A 882 53.24 3.85 1.84
N SER A 883 52.88 3.79 3.12
CA SER A 883 51.82 4.61 3.73
C SER A 883 52.41 5.83 4.48
N ILE A 884 51.73 6.99 4.41
CA ILE A 884 52.16 8.27 5.02
C ILE A 884 50.99 8.85 5.84
N VAL A 885 51.25 9.41 7.03
CA VAL A 885 50.24 10.06 7.88
C VAL A 885 50.34 11.59 7.79
N LEU A 886 49.22 12.28 7.58
CA LEU A 886 49.11 13.74 7.45
C LEU A 886 48.23 14.34 8.56
N ASN A 887 48.61 15.52 9.08
CA ASN A 887 47.88 16.27 10.10
C ASN A 887 47.14 17.47 9.48
N LEU A 888 45.82 17.41 9.41
CA LEU A 888 44.96 18.38 8.72
C LEU A 888 44.02 19.08 9.71
N TRP A 889 43.58 20.30 9.38
CA TRP A 889 42.54 21.00 10.14
C TRP A 889 41.18 20.37 9.86
N TYR A 890 40.41 20.07 10.92
CA TYR A 890 39.15 19.32 10.77
C TYR A 890 38.10 20.03 9.91
N GLU A 891 37.93 21.36 10.05
CA GLU A 891 36.90 22.11 9.32
C GLU A 891 37.24 22.32 7.83
N ASP A 892 38.54 22.37 7.48
CA ASP A 892 39.01 22.44 6.11
C ASP A 892 40.28 21.57 5.93
N PRO A 893 40.11 20.28 5.56
CA PRO A 893 41.21 19.35 5.34
C PRO A 893 42.20 19.74 4.23
N ASN A 894 41.92 20.77 3.42
CA ASN A 894 42.90 21.28 2.46
C ASN A 894 44.02 22.08 3.14
N VAL A 895 43.90 22.38 4.44
CA VAL A 895 44.84 23.19 5.21
C VAL A 895 45.51 22.31 6.29
N GLU A 896 46.84 22.35 6.34
CA GLU A 896 47.59 21.65 7.38
C GLU A 896 47.38 22.26 8.77
N TYR A 897 47.27 21.40 9.79
CA TYR A 897 47.01 21.83 11.16
C TYR A 897 48.18 22.65 11.73
N ALA A 898 47.85 23.76 12.41
CA ALA A 898 48.81 24.70 13.03
C ALA A 898 49.90 25.27 12.08
N LYS A 899 49.67 25.23 10.76
CA LYS A 899 50.57 25.80 9.74
C LYS A 899 49.84 26.80 8.84
N GLY A 900 50.63 27.60 8.12
CA GLY A 900 50.10 28.60 7.17
C GLY A 900 49.06 29.52 7.82
N LYS A 901 47.93 29.73 7.14
CA LYS A 901 46.83 30.58 7.64
C LYS A 901 46.20 30.08 8.96
N HIS A 902 46.22 28.77 9.24
CA HIS A 902 45.63 28.22 10.46
C HIS A 902 46.40 28.63 11.73
N ALA A 903 47.72 28.84 11.65
CA ALA A 903 48.55 29.20 12.80
C ALA A 903 48.09 30.49 13.48
N GLY A 904 47.68 31.51 12.69
CA GLY A 904 47.16 32.77 13.24
C GLY A 904 45.83 32.59 13.98
N LEU A 905 44.91 31.79 13.42
CA LEU A 905 43.61 31.51 14.04
C LEU A 905 43.77 30.72 15.35
N PHE A 906 44.68 29.74 15.35
CA PHE A 906 45.05 28.95 16.53
C PHE A 906 45.55 29.85 17.67
N GLY A 907 46.41 30.83 17.38
CA GLY A 907 46.89 31.79 18.37
C GLY A 907 45.77 32.63 19.00
N ILE A 908 44.82 33.11 18.20
CA ILE A 908 43.66 33.89 18.68
C ILE A 908 42.79 33.04 19.62
N ALA A 909 42.52 31.78 19.26
CA ALA A 909 41.70 30.88 20.07
C ALA A 909 42.32 30.63 21.47
N LEU A 910 43.64 30.41 21.53
CA LEU A 910 44.35 30.26 22.81
C LEU A 910 44.28 31.54 23.66
N PHE A 911 44.46 32.71 23.04
CA PHE A 911 44.41 34.00 23.73
C PHE A 911 43.05 34.23 24.41
N VAL A 912 41.93 34.03 23.68
CA VAL A 912 40.57 34.22 24.23
C VAL A 912 40.27 33.20 25.34
N SER A 913 40.76 31.96 25.19
CA SER A 913 40.58 30.90 26.20
C SER A 913 41.22 31.27 27.54
N ILE A 914 42.48 31.72 27.50
CA ILE A 914 43.28 32.04 28.70
C ILE A 914 42.81 33.34 29.36
N ILE A 915 42.48 34.38 28.59
CA ILE A 915 42.18 35.71 29.12
C ILE A 915 40.72 35.85 29.59
N PHE A 916 39.77 35.15 28.94
CA PHE A 916 38.35 35.34 29.22
C PHE A 916 37.65 34.07 29.70
N ILE A 917 37.69 32.96 28.95
CA ILE A 917 36.88 31.76 29.23
C ILE A 917 37.24 31.12 30.58
N LEU A 918 38.51 30.81 30.80
CA LEU A 918 38.96 30.18 32.05
C LEU A 918 38.76 31.12 33.25
N PRO A 919 39.17 32.40 33.22
CA PRO A 919 38.96 33.30 34.35
C PRO A 919 37.48 33.54 34.66
N TYR A 920 36.63 33.72 33.65
CA TYR A 920 35.21 34.02 33.83
C TYR A 920 34.44 32.86 34.48
N THR A 921 34.71 31.62 34.07
CA THR A 921 34.07 30.42 34.65
C THR A 921 34.46 30.22 36.12
N LEU A 922 35.76 30.30 36.42
CA LEU A 922 36.28 30.19 37.79
C LEU A 922 35.75 31.32 38.68
N PHE A 923 35.67 32.54 38.13
CA PHE A 923 35.18 33.72 38.84
C PHE A 923 33.73 33.57 39.31
N LEU A 924 32.84 33.01 38.48
CA LEU A 924 31.43 32.79 38.86
C LEU A 924 31.23 31.58 39.77
N LEU A 925 31.96 30.48 39.52
CA LEU A 925 31.85 29.25 40.31
C LEU A 925 32.31 29.46 41.76
N PHE A 926 33.45 30.11 41.96
CA PHE A 926 34.02 30.35 43.27
C PHE A 926 33.61 31.68 43.90
N SER A 927 32.59 32.35 43.34
CA SER A 927 32.15 33.67 43.82
C SER A 927 31.86 33.76 45.33
N PRO A 928 31.23 32.77 46.00
CA PRO A 928 31.00 32.86 47.45
C PRO A 928 32.29 32.71 48.27
N LEU A 929 33.25 31.91 47.79
CA LEU A 929 34.56 31.75 48.43
C LEU A 929 35.43 32.99 48.23
N LEU A 930 35.39 33.58 47.03
CA LEU A 930 36.06 34.83 46.70
C LEU A 930 35.49 35.98 47.54
N GLU A 931 34.17 36.07 47.72
CA GLU A 931 33.53 37.07 48.58
C GLU A 931 33.99 36.94 50.03
N LYS A 932 34.05 35.71 50.56
CA LYS A 932 34.47 35.43 51.95
C LYS A 932 35.97 35.68 52.19
N TYR A 933 36.83 35.38 51.22
CA TYR A 933 38.30 35.45 51.38
C TYR A 933 38.88 36.82 50.97
N LEU A 934 38.44 37.41 49.86
CA LEU A 934 38.99 38.66 49.32
C LEU A 934 38.45 39.91 50.03
N SER A 935 37.27 39.85 50.66
CA SER A 935 36.71 40.97 51.42
C SER A 935 37.51 41.30 52.69
N ASN A 936 38.28 40.34 53.21
CA ASN A 936 39.13 40.48 54.41
C ASN A 936 40.49 41.15 54.13
N TYR A 937 40.95 41.21 52.87
CA TYR A 937 42.24 41.81 52.53
C TYR A 937 42.10 43.24 51.98
N ARG A 938 42.81 44.22 52.57
CA ARG A 938 42.66 45.66 52.29
C ARG A 938 42.89 46.07 50.82
N ILE A 939 43.85 45.44 50.14
CA ILE A 939 44.16 45.72 48.72
C ILE A 939 43.07 45.15 47.80
N PHE A 940 42.65 43.90 48.07
CA PHE A 940 41.65 43.20 47.27
C PHE A 940 40.23 43.74 47.48
N ARG A 941 39.95 44.38 48.63
CA ARG A 941 38.65 45.03 48.90
C ARG A 941 38.28 46.11 47.88
N LYS A 942 39.25 46.91 47.42
CA LYS A 942 39.03 47.97 46.41
C LYS A 942 38.81 47.42 45.00
N LEU A 943 39.45 46.30 44.68
CA LEU A 943 39.23 45.59 43.42
C LEU A 943 37.88 44.88 43.44
N TRP A 944 37.58 44.19 44.55
CA TRP A 944 36.33 43.47 44.78
C TRP A 944 35.12 44.40 44.73
N SER A 945 35.18 45.61 45.29
CA SER A 945 34.07 46.57 45.24
C SER A 945 33.70 47.01 43.81
N ARG A 946 34.63 46.94 42.84
CA ARG A 946 34.34 47.21 41.42
C ARG A 946 33.68 46.03 40.71
N PHE A 947 33.99 44.80 41.13
CA PHE A 947 33.44 43.58 40.54
C PHE A 947 32.15 43.11 41.22
N LYS A 948 31.91 43.52 42.47
CA LYS A 948 30.72 43.16 43.24
C LYS A 948 29.40 43.42 42.48
N PRO A 949 29.18 44.58 41.81
CA PRO A 949 27.96 44.80 41.03
C PRO A 949 27.72 43.78 39.90
N ILE A 950 28.80 43.21 39.33
CA ILE A 950 28.71 42.18 38.29
C ILE A 950 28.28 40.85 38.92
N ILE A 951 28.85 40.48 40.07
CA ILE A 951 28.50 39.27 40.81
C ILE A 951 27.06 39.36 41.33
N ASP A 952 26.69 40.49 41.92
CA ASP A 952 25.34 40.76 42.43
C ASP A 952 24.29 40.66 41.31
N ALA A 953 24.67 40.98 40.07
CA ALA A 953 23.80 40.76 38.91
C ALA A 953 23.57 39.27 38.58
N TYR A 954 24.49 38.37 38.92
CA TYR A 954 24.29 36.91 38.75
C TYR A 954 23.66 36.25 39.98
N SER A 955 24.05 36.67 41.18
CA SER A 955 23.63 36.07 42.46
C SER A 955 22.32 36.66 42.99
N GLY A 956 21.92 37.86 42.54
CA GLY A 956 20.71 38.56 42.97
C GLY A 956 19.43 37.72 43.07
N PRO A 957 19.07 36.92 42.03
CA PRO A 957 17.84 36.12 42.04
C PRO A 957 17.96 34.81 42.84
N MET A 958 19.16 34.43 43.28
CA MET A 958 19.45 33.18 44.00
C MET A 958 19.31 33.37 45.51
N LYS A 959 18.99 32.29 46.25
CA LYS A 959 19.13 32.25 47.71
C LYS A 959 20.61 32.37 48.08
N ASP A 960 20.91 32.95 49.24
CA ASP A 960 22.29 33.26 49.63
C ASP A 960 23.19 32.02 49.77
N GLU A 961 22.61 30.87 50.10
CA GLU A 961 23.31 29.58 50.20
C GLU A 961 23.73 29.01 48.83
N TYR A 962 23.10 29.43 47.73
CA TYR A 962 23.27 28.85 46.41
C TYR A 962 23.79 29.83 45.35
N ARG A 963 24.50 30.88 45.77
CA ARG A 963 25.04 31.91 44.86
C ARG A 963 26.02 31.37 43.80
N PHE A 964 26.58 30.17 43.99
CA PHE A 964 27.47 29.50 43.01
C PHE A 964 26.73 28.88 41.82
N TRP A 965 25.39 28.78 41.86
CA TRP A 965 24.59 28.06 40.86
C TRP A 965 24.82 28.53 39.40
N PRO A 966 24.91 29.84 39.09
CA PRO A 966 25.24 30.29 37.73
C PRO A 966 26.59 29.76 37.21
N GLY A 967 27.59 29.67 38.10
CA GLY A 967 28.89 29.10 37.77
C GLY A 967 28.82 27.59 37.52
N LEU A 968 28.01 26.87 38.31
CA LEU A 968 27.77 25.44 38.08
C LEU A 968 27.12 25.17 36.72
N LEU A 969 26.13 25.98 36.31
CA LEU A 969 25.50 25.89 34.99
C LEU A 969 26.48 26.15 33.84
N LEU A 970 27.53 26.96 34.05
CA LEU A 970 28.62 27.15 33.07
C LEU A 970 29.55 25.94 33.01
N VAL A 971 29.94 25.37 34.17
CA VAL A 971 30.79 24.18 34.23
C VAL A 971 30.09 22.97 33.61
N ALA A 972 28.78 22.82 33.85
CA ALA A 972 27.97 21.76 33.24
C ALA A 972 28.03 21.75 31.69
N ARG A 973 28.34 22.89 31.05
CA ARG A 973 28.49 22.99 29.59
C ARG A 973 29.80 22.42 29.06
N LEU A 974 30.86 22.37 29.88
CA LEU A 974 32.18 21.88 29.46
C LEU A 974 32.20 20.39 29.06
N PRO A 975 31.68 19.44 29.85
CA PRO A 975 31.63 18.03 29.43
C PRO A 975 30.71 17.82 28.22
N ILE A 976 29.63 18.61 28.13
CA ILE A 976 28.69 18.60 27.00
C ILE A 976 29.37 19.10 25.71
N LEU A 977 30.22 20.11 25.80
CA LEU A 977 31.00 20.59 24.66
C LEU A 977 32.09 19.61 24.25
N LEU A 978 32.87 19.12 25.21
CA LEU A 978 33.97 18.21 24.95
C LEU A 978 33.49 16.92 24.28
N SER A 979 32.33 16.39 24.71
CA SER A 979 31.75 15.19 24.11
C SER A 979 31.46 15.37 22.61
N VAL A 980 30.85 16.50 22.22
CA VAL A 980 30.55 16.84 20.81
C VAL A 980 31.82 16.93 19.97
N THR A 981 32.94 17.34 20.57
CA THR A 981 34.15 17.69 19.83
C THR A 981 35.21 16.60 19.81
N LEU A 982 35.14 15.62 20.71
CA LEU A 982 36.04 14.48 20.76
C LEU A 982 35.52 13.27 19.99
N VAL A 983 34.28 13.35 19.51
CA VAL A 983 33.67 12.30 18.72
C VAL A 983 34.10 12.46 17.26
N ASP A 984 34.74 11.44 16.72
CA ASP A 984 35.08 11.39 15.30
C ASP A 984 33.80 11.48 14.45
N SER A 985 32.76 10.70 14.78
CA SER A 985 31.49 10.67 14.04
C SER A 985 30.26 10.94 14.91
N PHE A 986 29.60 12.08 14.65
CA PHE A 986 28.29 12.39 15.24
C PHE A 986 27.25 11.29 15.03
N ILE A 987 27.34 10.57 13.91
CA ILE A 987 26.40 9.51 13.54
C ILE A 987 26.66 8.24 14.37
N ARG A 988 27.91 7.78 14.40
CA ARG A 988 28.27 6.53 15.12
C ARG A 988 28.09 6.69 16.63
N SER A 989 28.38 7.87 17.15
CA SER A 989 28.32 8.16 18.60
C SER A 989 27.05 8.89 19.03
N HIS A 990 26.01 8.95 18.19
CA HIS A 990 24.77 9.67 18.47
C HIS A 990 24.14 9.30 19.84
N PHE A 991 24.04 8.00 20.14
CA PHE A 991 23.49 7.53 21.42
C PHE A 991 24.39 7.91 22.61
N PHE A 992 25.71 7.80 22.43
CA PHE A 992 26.66 8.20 23.46
C PHE A 992 26.56 9.69 23.78
N LEU A 993 26.46 10.54 22.75
CA LEU A 993 26.32 11.99 22.89
C LEU A 993 25.01 12.38 23.61
N LEU A 994 23.88 11.79 23.21
CA LEU A 994 22.59 12.05 23.86
C LEU A 994 22.53 11.50 25.29
N SER A 995 23.13 10.33 25.55
CA SER A 995 23.24 9.76 26.90
C SER A 995 24.08 10.65 27.82
N MET A 996 25.23 11.14 27.35
CA MET A 996 26.06 12.09 28.08
C MET A 996 25.34 13.41 28.36
N LEU A 997 24.55 13.91 27.41
CA LEU A 997 23.74 15.10 27.64
C LEU A 997 22.64 14.83 28.70
N GLN A 998 21.95 13.70 28.59
CA GLN A 998 20.89 13.31 29.51
C GLN A 998 21.42 13.15 30.95
N THR A 999 22.60 12.53 31.13
CA THR A 999 23.19 12.36 32.46
C THR A 999 23.51 13.69 33.12
N VAL A 1000 24.11 14.64 32.39
CA VAL A 1000 24.38 15.98 32.92
C VAL A 1000 23.08 16.71 33.29
N LEU A 1001 22.03 16.61 32.47
CA LEU A 1001 20.73 17.25 32.78
C LEU A 1001 20.05 16.64 34.00
N VAL A 1002 20.07 15.31 34.15
CA VAL A 1002 19.53 14.63 35.32
C VAL A 1002 20.29 15.00 36.58
N ILE A 1003 21.62 15.18 36.50
CA ILE A 1003 22.44 15.66 37.62
C ILE A 1003 22.04 17.09 38.00
N VAL A 1004 21.88 18.00 37.02
CA VAL A 1004 21.47 19.39 37.29
C VAL A 1004 20.05 19.45 37.89
N LEU A 1005 19.11 18.67 37.35
CA LEU A 1005 17.73 18.60 37.86
C LEU A 1005 17.65 17.99 39.27
N SER A 1006 18.40 16.92 39.53
CA SER A 1006 18.43 16.28 40.85
C SER A 1006 19.02 17.20 41.90
N LEU A 1007 20.13 17.90 41.60
CA LEU A 1007 20.69 18.94 42.47
C LEU A 1007 19.68 20.06 42.74
N GLY A 1008 18.99 20.56 41.70
CA GLY A 1008 17.97 21.59 41.85
C GLY A 1008 16.80 21.18 42.75
N HIS A 1009 16.38 19.91 42.66
CA HIS A 1009 15.34 19.35 43.53
C HIS A 1009 15.84 19.13 44.97
N CYS A 1010 17.03 18.57 45.16
CA CYS A 1010 17.65 18.37 46.47
C CYS A 1010 17.80 19.69 47.25
N PHE A 1011 18.02 20.81 46.56
CA PHE A 1011 18.14 22.12 47.18
C PHE A 1011 16.80 22.83 47.46
N SER A 1012 15.65 22.14 47.30
CA SER A 1012 14.31 22.72 47.55
C SER A 1012 14.11 24.07 46.85
N GLY A 1013 14.61 24.19 45.63
CA GLY A 1013 14.61 25.40 44.82
C GLY A 1013 15.75 26.38 45.15
N VAL A 1014 16.49 26.77 44.12
CA VAL A 1014 17.69 27.62 44.20
C VAL A 1014 17.34 29.11 44.16
N TYR A 1015 16.27 29.49 43.47
CA TYR A 1015 15.83 30.87 43.31
C TYR A 1015 15.00 31.37 44.50
N LYS A 1016 15.09 32.66 44.81
CA LYS A 1016 14.25 33.35 45.79
C LYS A 1016 12.77 33.32 45.42
N LYS A 1017 12.46 33.55 44.13
CA LYS A 1017 11.09 33.49 43.59
C LYS A 1017 10.79 32.08 43.10
N ARG A 1018 9.67 31.49 43.58
CA ARG A 1018 9.22 30.16 43.16
C ARG A 1018 9.01 30.05 41.65
N ILE A 1019 8.52 31.11 41.00
CA ILE A 1019 8.29 31.13 39.55
C ILE A 1019 9.58 30.93 38.74
N ASN A 1020 10.73 31.45 39.22
CA ASN A 1020 12.01 31.27 38.53
C ASN A 1020 12.50 29.82 38.60
N ASN A 1021 12.29 29.14 39.74
CA ASN A 1021 12.55 27.70 39.85
C ASN A 1021 11.67 26.91 38.86
N ILE A 1022 10.38 27.25 38.75
CA ILE A 1022 9.45 26.59 37.81
C ILE A 1022 9.88 26.81 36.36
N ILE A 1023 10.24 28.04 35.98
CA ILE A 1023 10.68 28.37 34.63
C ILE A 1023 11.97 27.62 34.27
N GLU A 1024 12.95 27.54 35.18
CA GLU A 1024 14.19 26.80 34.93
C GLU A 1024 13.93 25.30 34.76
N VAL A 1025 13.15 24.70 35.67
CA VAL A 1025 12.76 23.29 35.56
C VAL A 1025 11.97 23.02 34.29
N TRP A 1026 11.08 23.93 33.87
CA TRP A 1026 10.32 23.83 32.62
C TRP A 1026 11.21 23.73 31.38
N PHE A 1027 12.22 24.60 31.27
CA PHE A 1027 13.16 24.55 30.14
C PHE A 1027 14.02 23.27 30.19
N LEU A 1028 14.57 22.92 31.34
CA LEU A 1028 15.37 21.68 31.48
C LEU A 1028 14.54 20.42 31.21
N PHE A 1029 13.27 20.40 31.64
CA PHE A 1029 12.36 19.29 31.40
C PHE A 1029 11.98 19.16 29.92
N ASN A 1030 11.69 20.27 29.24
CA ASN A 1030 11.49 20.27 27.78
C ASN A 1030 12.73 19.70 27.06
N LEU A 1031 13.94 20.06 27.51
CA LEU A 1031 15.18 19.52 26.94
C LEU A 1031 15.32 18.01 27.15
N CYS A 1032 14.99 17.51 28.34
CA CYS A 1032 14.94 16.07 28.64
C CYS A 1032 13.91 15.32 27.77
N ILE A 1033 12.72 15.91 27.55
CA ILE A 1033 11.71 15.35 26.64
C ILE A 1033 12.28 15.27 25.22
N MET A 1034 12.91 16.35 24.75
CA MET A 1034 13.49 16.38 23.40
C MET A 1034 14.55 15.29 23.21
N ILE A 1035 15.40 15.05 24.21
CA ILE A 1035 16.39 13.96 24.18
C ILE A 1035 15.73 12.58 24.23
N GLY A 1036 14.79 12.37 25.15
CA GLY A 1036 14.07 11.11 25.30
C GLY A 1036 13.32 10.70 24.03
N LEU A 1037 12.63 11.65 23.39
CA LEU A 1037 11.95 11.43 22.11
C LEU A 1037 12.95 11.16 20.97
N SER A 1038 14.10 11.87 20.94
CA SER A 1038 15.15 11.63 19.94
C SER A 1038 15.75 10.22 20.04
N VAL A 1039 15.88 9.67 21.26
CA VAL A 1039 16.33 8.29 21.47
C VAL A 1039 15.22 7.28 21.14
N ALA A 1040 13.99 7.54 21.59
CA ALA A 1040 12.86 6.61 21.42
C ALA A 1040 12.46 6.43 19.95
N PHE A 1041 12.53 7.47 19.12
CA PHE A 1041 12.08 7.46 17.72
C PHE A 1041 13.20 7.33 16.69
N LYS A 1042 14.42 6.94 17.11
CA LYS A 1042 15.60 6.79 16.22
C LYS A 1042 15.34 5.89 14.99
N ASN A 1043 14.56 4.81 15.15
CA ASN A 1043 14.33 3.82 14.09
C ASN A 1043 13.10 4.13 13.20
N HIS A 1044 12.36 5.20 13.50
CA HIS A 1044 11.24 5.66 12.69
C HIS A 1044 11.71 6.65 11.61
N SER A 1045 10.84 6.94 10.63
CA SER A 1045 11.19 7.81 9.51
C SER A 1045 11.68 9.19 9.96
N GLU A 1046 12.64 9.76 9.21
CA GLU A 1046 13.22 11.08 9.51
C GLU A 1046 12.17 12.20 9.64
N SER A 1047 11.00 12.03 9.01
CA SER A 1047 9.85 12.93 9.13
C SER A 1047 9.29 13.01 10.56
N VAL A 1048 9.26 11.90 11.29
CA VAL A 1048 8.72 11.85 12.67
C VAL A 1048 9.65 12.57 13.64
N ASN A 1049 10.97 12.37 13.50
CA ASN A 1049 11.97 13.07 14.30
C ASN A 1049 11.92 14.59 14.09
N LYS A 1050 11.72 15.04 12.85
CA LYS A 1050 11.52 16.46 12.53
C LYS A 1050 10.27 17.05 13.23
N ILE A 1051 9.16 16.32 13.26
CA ILE A 1051 7.90 16.79 13.86
C ILE A 1051 8.08 17.05 15.36
N TRP A 1052 8.59 16.08 16.12
CA TRP A 1052 8.72 16.23 17.58
C TRP A 1052 9.72 17.30 17.99
N TYR A 1053 10.87 17.37 17.31
CA TYR A 1053 11.82 18.45 17.53
C TYR A 1053 11.18 19.82 17.26
N SER A 1054 10.40 19.95 16.17
CA SER A 1054 9.68 21.19 15.86
C SER A 1054 8.64 21.55 16.93
N ILE A 1055 7.98 20.56 17.53
CA ILE A 1055 7.03 20.76 18.64
C ILE A 1055 7.76 21.26 19.89
N CYS A 1056 8.82 20.58 20.32
CA CYS A 1056 9.63 20.99 21.48
C CYS A 1056 10.17 22.41 21.31
N LEU A 1057 10.64 22.73 20.10
CA LEU A 1057 11.14 24.05 19.76
C LEU A 1057 10.04 25.11 19.71
N SER A 1058 8.85 24.77 19.22
CA SER A 1058 7.69 25.67 19.24
C SER A 1058 7.31 26.01 20.69
N ILE A 1059 7.29 25.03 21.59
CA ILE A 1059 7.05 25.24 23.03
C ILE A 1059 8.11 26.16 23.64
N PHE A 1060 9.39 25.97 23.28
CA PHE A 1060 10.46 26.86 23.70
C PHE A 1060 10.22 28.30 23.22
N THR A 1061 9.93 28.51 21.94
CA THR A 1061 9.71 29.85 21.37
C THR A 1061 8.49 30.54 21.98
N ALA A 1062 7.38 29.82 22.17
CA ALA A 1062 6.19 30.35 22.84
C ALA A 1062 6.49 30.76 24.30
N SER A 1063 7.29 29.95 25.01
CA SER A 1063 7.74 30.28 26.38
C SER A 1063 8.65 31.51 26.39
N PHE A 1064 9.55 31.66 25.42
CA PHE A 1064 10.40 32.84 25.27
C PHE A 1064 9.59 34.11 24.96
N VAL A 1065 8.64 34.04 24.03
CA VAL A 1065 7.75 35.17 23.72
C VAL A 1065 6.93 35.54 24.96
N SER A 1066 6.43 34.56 25.71
CA SER A 1066 5.71 34.80 26.96
C SER A 1066 6.55 35.54 28.00
N ILE A 1067 7.85 35.22 28.10
CA ILE A 1067 8.78 35.96 28.97
C ILE A 1067 8.98 37.40 28.49
N ILE A 1068 9.13 37.63 27.18
CA ILE A 1068 9.24 38.99 26.63
C ILE A 1068 7.96 39.80 26.89
N VAL A 1069 6.80 39.22 26.61
CA VAL A 1069 5.49 39.85 26.86
C VAL A 1069 5.30 40.15 28.34
N TYR A 1070 5.71 39.24 29.23
CA TYR A 1070 5.67 39.45 30.67
C TYR A 1070 6.53 40.65 31.10
N HIS A 1071 7.76 40.76 30.60
CA HIS A 1071 8.64 41.90 30.91
C HIS A 1071 8.16 43.20 30.29
N PHE A 1072 7.62 43.15 29.07
CA PHE A 1072 7.00 44.30 28.42
C PHE A 1072 5.77 44.80 29.19
N TYR A 1073 4.89 43.88 29.62
CA TYR A 1073 3.75 44.17 30.47
C TYR A 1073 4.20 44.76 31.81
N LEU A 1074 5.21 44.18 32.46
CA LEU A 1074 5.76 44.69 33.72
C LEU A 1074 6.24 46.14 33.54
N GLN A 1075 6.97 46.43 32.47
CA GLN A 1075 7.48 47.78 32.20
C GLN A 1075 6.35 48.77 31.87
N LEU A 1076 5.33 48.36 31.12
CA LEU A 1076 4.13 49.16 30.84
C LEU A 1076 3.30 49.43 32.10
N SER A 1077 3.14 48.43 32.97
CA SER A 1077 2.35 48.55 34.20
C SER A 1077 2.89 49.60 35.17
N HIS A 1078 4.20 49.87 35.15
CA HIS A 1078 4.84 50.94 35.92
C HIS A 1078 4.60 52.35 35.35
N MET A 1079 4.10 52.47 34.10
CA MET A 1079 3.80 53.77 33.50
C MET A 1079 2.41 54.26 33.90
N LYS A 1080 2.35 55.45 34.51
CA LYS A 1080 1.10 56.04 35.07
C LYS A 1080 -0.04 56.21 34.06
N TRP A 1081 0.24 56.31 32.76
CA TRP A 1081 -0.78 56.42 31.70
C TRP A 1081 -1.43 55.08 31.37
N TYR A 1082 -0.70 53.97 31.49
CA TYR A 1082 -1.20 52.63 31.18
C TYR A 1082 -2.18 52.12 32.26
N SER A 1083 -1.91 52.40 33.54
CA SER A 1083 -2.85 52.10 34.62
C SER A 1083 -4.16 52.89 34.53
N ALA A 1084 -4.11 54.12 33.98
CA ALA A 1084 -5.30 54.91 33.67
C ALA A 1084 -6.11 54.32 32.49
N LEU A 1085 -5.43 53.74 31.50
CA LEU A 1085 -6.04 53.10 30.33
C LEU A 1085 -6.68 51.74 30.70
N LEU A 1086 -6.01 50.93 31.53
CA LEU A 1086 -6.53 49.65 32.03
C LEU A 1086 -7.79 49.85 32.91
N ARG A 1087 -7.78 50.85 33.80
CA ARG A 1087 -8.97 51.23 34.61
C ARG A 1087 -10.14 51.72 33.78
N LYS A 1088 -9.88 52.27 32.59
CA LYS A 1088 -10.91 52.73 31.66
C LYS A 1088 -11.55 51.56 30.89
N ALA A 1089 -10.77 50.51 30.63
CA ALA A 1089 -11.23 49.28 29.97
C ALA A 1089 -11.98 48.33 30.92
N THR A 1090 -11.61 48.25 32.20
CA THR A 1090 -12.32 47.41 33.18
C THR A 1090 -13.67 47.99 33.61
N ARG A 1091 -13.83 49.32 33.66
CA ARG A 1091 -15.13 49.96 33.96
C ARG A 1091 -16.22 49.63 32.95
N THR A 1092 -15.87 49.35 31.70
CA THR A 1092 -16.82 48.95 30.66
C THR A 1092 -17.31 47.51 30.77
N ILE A 1093 -16.68 46.68 31.61
CA ILE A 1093 -17.04 45.25 31.78
C ILE A 1093 -17.94 45.06 33.01
N ASP A 1094 -17.69 45.81 34.11
CA ASP A 1094 -18.48 45.68 35.36
C ASP A 1094 -19.94 46.15 35.23
N ASP A 1095 -20.27 47.07 34.32
CA ASP A 1095 -21.65 47.54 34.11
C ASP A 1095 -22.55 46.49 33.43
N GLN A 1096 -21.98 45.42 32.87
CA GLN A 1096 -22.72 44.41 32.10
C GLN A 1096 -23.03 43.12 32.91
N GLU A 1097 -22.37 42.92 34.06
CA GLU A 1097 -22.45 41.68 34.86
C GLU A 1097 -23.35 41.83 36.12
N LEU A 1098 -23.80 43.05 36.46
CA LEU A 1098 -24.60 43.34 37.67
C LEU A 1098 -26.12 43.06 37.53
N LEU A 1099 -26.58 42.44 36.44
CA LEU A 1099 -28.02 42.28 36.13
C LEU A 1099 -28.54 40.84 36.10
N LEU A 1100 -27.72 39.81 36.39
CA LEU A 1100 -28.12 38.42 36.11
C LEU A 1100 -27.93 37.37 37.20
N ASP A 1101 -27.61 37.67 38.46
CA ASP A 1101 -27.63 36.58 39.46
C ASP A 1101 -27.94 36.99 40.90
N SER A 1102 -29.13 37.56 41.07
CA SER A 1102 -29.82 37.58 42.36
C SER A 1102 -30.86 36.44 42.39
N MET A 1103 -30.50 35.24 42.86
CA MET A 1103 -31.45 34.36 43.59
C MET A 1103 -30.78 33.13 44.23
N HIS A 1104 -30.81 33.13 45.57
CA HIS A 1104 -30.88 31.99 46.51
C HIS A 1104 -29.65 31.07 46.71
N LYS A 1105 -29.08 31.18 47.91
CA LYS A 1105 -28.42 30.08 48.64
C LYS A 1105 -29.14 29.85 49.97
N THR A 1106 -29.34 28.59 50.31
CA THR A 1106 -30.13 28.07 51.45
C THR A 1106 -29.31 27.93 52.74
N VAL A 1107 -30.00 27.96 53.87
CA VAL A 1107 -29.51 28.08 55.27
C VAL A 1107 -28.46 27.02 55.69
N ASP A 1108 -28.35 25.89 55.00
CA ASP A 1108 -27.34 24.86 55.32
C ASP A 1108 -25.90 25.24 54.94
N GLU A 1109 -25.69 26.20 54.02
CA GLU A 1109 -24.35 26.74 53.73
C GLU A 1109 -23.86 27.75 54.81
N GLN A 1110 -24.76 28.27 55.66
CA GLN A 1110 -24.40 29.20 56.74
C GLN A 1110 -23.97 28.49 58.03
N MET A 1111 -24.20 27.18 58.15
CA MET A 1111 -23.96 26.44 59.41
C MET A 1111 -22.55 25.84 59.54
N LYS A 1112 -21.72 25.90 58.48
CA LYS A 1112 -20.33 25.40 58.51
C LYS A 1112 -19.25 26.44 58.84
N GLU A 1113 -19.62 27.69 59.08
CA GLU A 1113 -18.66 28.78 59.35
C GLU A 1113 -18.63 29.26 60.82
N ILE A 1114 -19.32 28.59 61.75
CA ILE A 1114 -19.37 29.03 63.15
C ILE A 1114 -18.47 28.16 64.04
N ILE A 1115 -17.21 28.64 64.20
CA ILE A 1115 -16.35 28.62 65.41
C ILE A 1115 -15.27 27.50 65.54
N PRO A 1116 -14.05 27.86 66.06
CA PRO A 1116 -12.77 27.64 65.37
C PRO A 1116 -11.66 26.97 66.23
N SER A 1117 -10.44 26.82 65.70
CA SER A 1117 -9.22 26.65 66.50
C SER A 1117 -8.12 27.65 66.10
N SER A 1118 -7.76 28.47 67.09
CA SER A 1118 -6.81 29.58 67.21
C SER A 1118 -5.41 29.32 66.63
N SER A 1119 -4.68 30.35 66.18
CA SER A 1119 -3.98 31.28 67.07
C SER A 1119 -3.53 32.58 66.36
N ASP A 1120 -3.98 33.72 66.90
CA ASP A 1120 -3.18 34.82 67.49
C ASP A 1120 -1.90 35.29 66.76
N VAL A 1121 -1.58 36.58 66.58
CA VAL A 1121 -2.06 37.84 67.19
C VAL A 1121 -1.53 39.03 66.36
N MET A 1122 -2.29 40.13 66.42
CA MET A 1122 -2.06 41.50 65.92
C MET A 1122 -0.63 42.08 65.95
N ARG A 1123 -0.30 42.97 64.99
CA ARG A 1123 -0.30 44.44 65.23
C ARG A 1123 -0.03 45.29 63.99
N ASP A 1124 -0.80 46.37 63.94
CA ASP A 1124 -0.85 47.49 63.02
C ASP A 1124 0.36 48.46 63.05
N SER A 1125 0.55 49.09 61.88
CA SER A 1125 0.74 50.52 61.63
C SER A 1125 2.07 51.25 61.93
N CYS A 1126 2.33 52.12 60.95
CA CYS A 1126 2.93 53.46 61.00
C CYS A 1126 4.45 53.61 60.86
N GLU A 1127 4.78 54.21 59.70
CA GLU A 1127 5.70 55.33 59.47
C GLU A 1127 7.08 55.33 60.13
N SER A 1128 8.11 55.49 59.30
CA SER A 1128 9.04 56.63 59.39
C SER A 1128 10.20 56.49 58.39
N VAL A 1129 10.24 57.43 57.44
CA VAL A 1129 11.37 58.34 57.15
C VAL A 1129 12.80 57.83 57.47
N VAL A 1130 13.59 57.65 56.40
CA VAL A 1130 14.97 58.15 56.15
C VAL A 1130 16.06 57.78 57.19
N ASP A 1131 17.10 57.01 56.79
CA ASP A 1131 18.43 57.54 56.44
C ASP A 1131 19.52 56.45 56.22
N LEU A 1132 20.41 56.74 55.27
CA LEU A 1132 21.84 56.35 55.20
C LEU A 1132 22.28 54.86 55.30
N TYR A 1133 22.57 54.23 54.15
CA TYR A 1133 23.92 54.11 53.54
C TYR A 1133 23.92 53.30 52.24
#